data_AF-A0A3A5IHL8-F1
#
_entry.id   AF-A0A3A5IHL8-F1
#
_cell.length_a   1.000
_cell.length_b   1.000
_cell.length_c   1.000
_cell.angle_alpha   90.00
_cell.angle_beta   90.00
_cell.angle_gamma   90.00
#
_symmetry.space_group_name_H-M   'P 1'
#
loop_
_entity.id
_entity.type
_entity.pdbx_description
1 polymer ?
#
loop_
_entity_poly.entity_id
_entity_poly.type
_entity_poly.pdbx_seq_one_letter_code
_entity_poly.pdbx_strand_id
1 'polypeptide(L)'
;MKKKKAIALAISLSLLFPAIAPLNPQAAMKDEIQAMIDQGIMQGYQDGDFRPHQSVTRAEFATFLTRALDLPSGPSVFKDVSPSLKLSAGINAAAAAKIVNGGSDGRFHPDDLITRKDMALMISNALDYLKMDVKYTAAPFTDIKDLSSAHKVAIGKNYVLNIIRGYSATTFNPMENARRDHAAAFIYRLLEAKKTSGSTEPDPSPEPTPPPVPTPDPPKEEPTPSPTGAYQVATIDASGKLTYASGSYSTFAAAKQVMEQRGQELVLKNKKIIYMPTNGGMVFAGNSGATVNLYSEPGFVTARSYAVKGAELKYITSTDSYVKASLGGRDYYMKHSDSTLVPFEGAPGRSYYRVSNGELQHFMYQPASKSYVSYVAGKAPSFLNANQKYYSWDNATFYNDQGRVAGTAYQYFQFLSARTTTNYTAAQLDSYIKKALAERQATGLAKYKDATKKSKLIGLGATLKKVEAEKRINALLVLAMAIHESDYGMSRHAQVNNNLFGIAVYDSKPEEGKSFPSPVASVNHLADGYLNDRYVVPNPVGAWKQSVSNGAAAGNKGVGINVKYASDIAWGGKVAGHMYRIDQALGKKDFGKYQIGLTNVEGLNVRSTPNGAIQFKYREAGMPVVMIGAPASGWQKIISDELRYKEAYVFSQYVTPLPIAK
;
A
#
# COMPACT_ATOMS: atom_id res chain seq x y z
N MET A 1 -44.32 9.82 76.36
CA MET A 1 -43.76 8.54 75.88
C MET A 1 -44.07 8.36 74.39
N LYS A 2 -43.01 8.17 73.59
CA LYS A 2 -42.86 7.36 72.35
C LYS A 2 -43.82 7.49 71.14
N LYS A 3 -43.25 8.17 70.11
CA LYS A 3 -43.03 7.78 68.70
C LYS A 3 -44.24 7.40 67.80
N LYS A 4 -44.49 8.22 66.77
CA LYS A 4 -44.98 7.77 65.45
C LYS A 4 -44.03 8.24 64.36
N LYS A 5 -43.58 7.29 63.52
CA LYS A 5 -42.55 7.43 62.49
C LYS A 5 -43.16 7.97 61.20
N ALA A 6 -42.50 8.95 60.59
CA ALA A 6 -42.73 9.38 59.22
C ALA A 6 -42.05 8.40 58.25
N ILE A 7 -42.74 8.03 57.18
CA ILE A 7 -42.25 7.23 56.05
C ILE A 7 -41.84 8.23 54.97
N ALA A 8 -40.54 8.26 54.62
CA ALA A 8 -40.01 9.05 53.53
C ALA A 8 -40.06 8.24 52.22
N LEU A 9 -40.71 8.81 51.20
CA LEU A 9 -40.78 8.28 49.85
C LEU A 9 -39.51 8.71 49.10
N ALA A 10 -38.61 7.76 48.82
CA ALA A 10 -37.40 8.00 48.04
C ALA A 10 -37.74 8.04 46.54
N ILE A 11 -37.67 9.21 45.92
CA ILE A 11 -37.71 9.38 44.47
C ILE A 11 -36.32 9.03 43.93
N SER A 12 -36.20 7.88 43.28
CA SER A 12 -34.98 7.46 42.58
C SER A 12 -34.83 8.27 41.29
N LEU A 13 -33.92 9.25 41.29
CA LEU A 13 -33.49 9.95 40.09
C LEU A 13 -32.54 9.04 39.31
N SER A 14 -33.07 8.23 38.40
CA SER A 14 -32.28 7.45 37.44
C SER A 14 -31.67 8.41 36.41
N LEU A 15 -30.39 8.74 36.59
CA LEU A 15 -29.57 9.39 35.56
C LEU A 15 -29.44 8.44 34.36
N LEU A 16 -30.24 8.70 33.32
CA LEU A 16 -30.03 8.13 31.99
C LEU A 16 -28.76 8.75 31.41
N PHE A 17 -27.63 8.05 31.54
CA PHE A 17 -26.49 8.30 30.67
C PHE A 17 -26.94 8.04 29.22
N PRO A 18 -26.71 8.96 28.27
CA PRO A 18 -26.85 8.61 26.88
C PRO A 18 -25.89 7.44 26.62
N ALA A 19 -26.41 6.34 26.10
CA ALA A 19 -25.57 5.27 25.60
C ALA A 19 -24.63 5.90 24.57
N ILE A 20 -23.33 5.94 24.89
CA ILE A 20 -22.30 6.28 23.92
C ILE A 20 -22.44 5.21 22.83
N ALA A 21 -23.04 5.58 21.70
CA ALA A 21 -22.99 4.76 20.51
C ALA A 21 -21.51 4.40 20.28
N PRO A 22 -21.17 3.14 19.93
CA PRO A 22 -19.78 2.79 19.69
C PRO A 22 -19.30 3.59 18.47
N LEU A 23 -18.64 4.73 18.72
CA LEU A 23 -17.78 5.39 17.75
C LEU A 23 -16.84 4.31 17.26
N ASN A 24 -16.92 3.96 15.97
CA ASN A 24 -16.05 2.98 15.37
C ASN A 24 -14.59 3.34 15.72
N PRO A 25 -13.90 2.60 16.62
CA PRO A 25 -12.61 3.04 17.16
C PRO A 25 -11.55 3.19 16.07
N GLN A 26 -11.68 2.42 14.98
CA GLN A 26 -10.81 2.50 13.81
C GLN A 26 -11.03 3.77 12.97
N ALA A 27 -12.26 4.27 12.87
CA ALA A 27 -12.55 5.53 12.17
C ALA A 27 -12.02 6.73 12.97
N ALA A 28 -12.20 6.75 14.29
CA ALA A 28 -11.71 7.84 15.14
C ALA A 28 -10.18 7.95 15.14
N MET A 29 -9.46 6.82 15.20
CA MET A 29 -7.98 6.85 15.17
C MET A 29 -7.42 7.27 13.81
N LYS A 30 -8.19 7.12 12.72
CA LYS A 30 -7.78 7.55 11.38
C LYS A 30 -7.71 9.07 11.25
N ASP A 31 -8.70 9.78 11.78
CA ASP A 31 -8.72 11.25 11.76
C ASP A 31 -7.63 11.82 12.66
N GLU A 32 -7.39 11.19 13.82
CA GLU A 32 -6.32 11.55 14.74
C GLU A 32 -4.93 11.40 14.10
N ILE A 33 -4.70 10.31 13.37
CA ILE A 33 -3.47 10.10 12.59
C ILE A 33 -3.29 11.19 11.54
N GLN A 34 -4.33 11.44 10.74
CA GLN A 34 -4.26 12.41 9.65
C GLN A 34 -3.93 13.81 10.20
N ALA A 35 -4.58 14.23 11.28
CA ALA A 35 -4.31 15.50 11.92
C ALA A 35 -2.85 15.63 12.41
N MET A 36 -2.25 14.55 12.93
CA MET A 36 -0.85 14.57 13.38
C MET A 36 0.14 14.63 12.21
N ILE A 37 -0.24 14.11 11.04
CA ILE A 37 0.55 14.23 9.81
C ILE A 37 0.43 15.64 9.24
N ASP A 38 -0.78 16.17 9.14
CA ASP A 38 -1.05 17.49 8.56
C ASP A 38 -0.38 18.62 9.35
N GLN A 39 -0.28 18.46 10.68
CA GLN A 39 0.43 19.38 11.56
C GLN A 39 1.95 19.18 11.59
N GLY A 40 2.50 18.22 10.83
CA GLY A 40 3.93 17.95 10.76
C GLY A 40 4.54 17.33 12.04
N ILE A 41 3.70 16.97 13.02
CA ILE A 41 4.10 16.38 14.30
C ILE A 41 4.67 14.98 14.08
N MET A 42 3.94 14.18 13.29
CA MET A 42 4.37 12.86 12.85
C MET A 42 4.55 12.86 11.34
N GLN A 43 5.62 12.22 10.86
CA GLN A 43 5.90 12.10 9.43
C GLN A 43 5.87 10.62 9.03
N GLY A 44 5.39 10.34 7.82
CA GLY A 44 5.56 9.04 7.19
C GLY A 44 7.03 8.76 6.86
N TYR A 45 7.33 7.52 6.51
CA TYR A 45 8.64 7.12 6.02
C TYR A 45 8.87 7.69 4.61
N GLN A 46 10.13 7.68 4.15
CA GLN A 46 10.52 8.25 2.85
C GLN A 46 9.82 7.58 1.64
N ASP A 47 9.21 6.41 1.84
CA ASP A 47 8.38 5.68 0.87
C ASP A 47 6.91 6.15 0.86
N GLY A 48 6.56 7.18 1.65
CA GLY A 48 5.21 7.73 1.77
C GLY A 48 4.27 6.92 2.66
N ASP A 49 4.76 5.89 3.37
CA ASP A 49 3.97 5.07 4.27
C ASP A 49 4.00 5.61 5.70
N PHE A 50 2.86 5.75 6.37
CA PHE A 50 2.81 6.14 7.78
C PHE A 50 3.07 4.97 8.74
N ARG A 51 2.80 3.73 8.30
CA ARG A 51 2.92 2.48 9.07
C ARG A 51 2.25 2.56 10.45
N PRO A 52 0.93 2.74 10.54
CA PRO A 52 0.22 2.98 11.81
C PRO A 52 0.45 1.87 12.85
N HIS A 53 0.68 0.64 12.42
CA HIS A 53 0.89 -0.50 13.32
C HIS A 53 2.36 -0.81 13.63
N GLN A 54 3.30 0.02 13.17
CA GLN A 54 4.70 -0.13 13.55
C GLN A 54 4.89 0.34 15.00
N SER A 55 5.69 -0.38 15.77
CA SER A 55 6.06 0.01 17.13
C SER A 55 6.90 1.28 17.15
N VAL A 56 6.74 2.09 18.19
CA VAL A 56 7.40 3.39 18.36
C VAL A 56 8.55 3.28 19.37
N THR A 57 9.68 3.92 19.08
CA THR A 57 10.78 4.03 20.06
C THR A 57 10.56 5.16 21.05
N ARG A 58 11.22 5.11 22.21
CA ARG A 58 11.19 6.19 23.21
C ARG A 58 11.66 7.53 22.61
N ALA A 59 12.70 7.51 21.77
CA ALA A 59 13.19 8.70 21.08
C ALA A 59 12.19 9.30 20.09
N GLU A 60 11.49 8.44 19.32
CA GLU A 60 10.45 8.88 18.40
C GLU A 60 9.31 9.57 19.16
N PHE A 61 8.79 8.94 20.22
CA PHE A 61 7.68 9.52 20.97
C PHE A 61 8.05 10.83 21.68
N ALA A 62 9.24 10.93 22.27
CA ALA A 62 9.74 12.18 22.85
C ALA A 62 9.80 13.30 21.81
N THR A 63 10.29 12.98 20.59
CA THR A 63 10.37 13.96 19.51
C THR A 63 8.98 14.38 18.99
N PHE A 64 8.00 13.46 18.97
CA PHE A 64 6.63 13.81 18.61
C PHE A 64 6.03 14.80 19.62
N LEU A 65 6.22 14.57 20.93
CA LEU A 65 5.78 15.52 21.96
C LEU A 65 6.48 16.88 21.84
N THR A 66 7.79 16.88 21.56
CA THR A 66 8.54 18.12 21.33
C THR A 66 7.95 18.94 20.19
N ARG A 67 7.60 18.31 19.06
CA ARG A 67 6.97 19.00 17.93
C ARG A 67 5.54 19.43 18.26
N ALA A 68 4.76 18.55 18.87
CA ALA A 68 3.35 18.83 19.21
C ALA A 68 3.20 20.03 20.14
N LEU A 69 4.15 20.20 21.07
CA LEU A 69 4.12 21.25 22.08
C LEU A 69 5.01 22.45 21.73
N ASP A 70 5.69 22.40 20.59
CA ASP A 70 6.66 23.41 20.15
C ASP A 70 7.69 23.77 21.24
N LEU A 71 8.33 22.74 21.81
CA LEU A 71 9.23 22.92 22.96
C LEU A 71 10.54 23.60 22.55
N PRO A 72 11.08 24.50 23.40
CA PRO A 72 12.38 25.11 23.15
C PRO A 72 13.51 24.06 23.24
N SER A 73 14.61 24.33 22.55
CA SER A 73 15.81 23.50 22.60
C SER A 73 16.35 23.35 24.03
N GLY A 74 16.83 22.16 24.38
CA GLY A 74 17.44 21.85 25.67
C GLY A 74 18.90 21.40 25.57
N PRO A 75 19.66 21.46 26.68
CA PRO A 75 21.02 20.91 26.73
C PRO A 75 21.02 19.38 26.68
N SER A 76 22.15 18.80 26.29
CA SER A 76 22.36 17.34 26.33
C SER A 76 22.58 16.87 27.76
N VAL A 77 21.70 15.99 28.26
CA VAL A 77 21.72 15.54 29.67
C VAL A 77 21.87 14.03 29.85
N PHE A 78 21.71 13.23 28.79
CA PHE A 78 21.79 11.77 28.85
C PHE A 78 23.08 11.24 28.22
N LYS A 79 23.70 10.23 28.84
CA LYS A 79 25.00 9.69 28.40
C LYS A 79 24.96 8.93 27.07
N ASP A 80 23.79 8.41 26.71
CA ASP A 80 23.54 7.58 25.53
C ASP A 80 22.83 8.35 24.39
N VAL A 81 22.66 9.66 24.54
CA VAL A 81 22.10 10.53 23.50
C VAL A 81 23.23 11.37 22.91
N SER A 82 23.86 10.85 21.86
CA SER A 82 24.92 11.57 21.15
C SER A 82 24.35 12.75 20.35
N PRO A 83 25.05 13.91 20.25
CA PRO A 83 24.63 15.01 19.39
C PRO A 83 24.39 14.61 17.92
N SER A 84 25.10 13.59 17.42
CA SER A 84 24.95 13.09 16.04
C SER A 84 23.73 12.20 15.81
N LEU A 85 23.03 11.78 16.87
CA LEU A 85 21.78 11.03 16.75
C LEU A 85 20.71 11.94 16.14
N LYS A 86 20.03 11.50 15.07
CA LYS A 86 19.03 12.30 14.33
C LYS A 86 17.91 12.89 15.20
N LEU A 87 17.57 12.23 16.31
CA LEU A 87 16.49 12.62 17.22
C LEU A 87 16.99 13.32 18.50
N SER A 88 18.30 13.59 18.63
CA SER A 88 18.92 14.15 19.84
C SER A 88 18.30 15.48 20.27
N ALA A 89 18.05 16.39 19.33
CA ALA A 89 17.43 17.69 19.59
C ALA A 89 16.03 17.54 20.22
N GLY A 90 15.23 16.60 19.69
CA GLY A 90 13.89 16.31 20.19
C GLY A 90 13.88 15.76 21.60
N ILE A 91 14.83 14.87 21.91
CA ILE A 91 14.99 14.28 23.25
C ILE A 91 15.45 15.34 24.25
N ASN A 92 16.44 16.16 23.89
CA ASN A 92 16.99 17.17 24.78
C ASN A 92 15.98 18.28 25.12
N ALA A 93 15.17 18.71 24.16
CA ALA A 93 14.06 19.64 24.39
C ALA A 93 13.03 19.05 25.36
N ALA A 94 12.61 17.80 25.15
CA ALA A 94 11.70 17.11 26.06
C ALA A 94 12.29 16.94 27.48
N ALA A 95 13.61 16.74 27.59
CA ALA A 95 14.29 16.63 28.88
C ALA A 95 14.34 17.97 29.62
N ALA A 96 14.65 19.06 28.92
CA ALA A 96 14.61 20.42 29.48
C ALA A 96 13.20 20.81 29.94
N ALA A 97 12.17 20.36 29.23
CA ALA A 97 10.77 20.50 29.61
C ALA A 97 10.33 19.54 30.74
N LYS A 98 11.22 18.66 31.23
CA LYS A 98 10.94 17.61 32.24
C LYS A 98 9.86 16.61 31.81
N ILE A 99 9.60 16.48 30.51
CA ILE A 99 8.67 15.51 29.94
C ILE A 99 9.27 14.10 29.95
N VAL A 100 10.58 14.01 29.69
CA VAL A 100 11.35 12.77 29.81
C VAL A 100 12.37 12.85 30.92
N ASN A 101 12.63 11.71 31.55
CA ASN A 101 13.68 11.52 32.56
C ASN A 101 14.55 10.32 32.17
N GLY A 102 15.81 10.35 32.60
CA GLY A 102 16.74 9.23 32.45
C GLY A 102 16.51 8.17 33.53
N GLY A 103 17.01 6.96 33.27
CA GLY A 103 17.13 5.93 34.30
C GLY A 103 18.12 6.33 35.40
N SER A 104 18.17 5.55 36.48
CA SER A 104 19.15 5.74 37.56
C SER A 104 20.60 5.61 37.11
N ASP A 105 20.83 5.05 35.91
CA ASP A 105 22.12 4.94 35.22
C ASP A 105 22.54 6.22 34.45
N GLY A 106 21.66 7.22 34.41
CA GLY A 106 21.87 8.47 33.66
C GLY A 106 21.70 8.32 32.15
N ARG A 107 21.00 7.27 31.70
CA ARG A 107 20.72 6.98 30.28
C ARG A 107 19.23 7.13 29.95
N PHE A 108 18.91 7.40 28.69
CA PHE A 108 17.55 7.59 28.19
C PHE A 108 16.96 6.33 27.52
N HIS A 109 17.83 5.50 26.94
CA HIS A 109 17.53 4.33 26.12
C HIS A 109 16.70 4.69 24.87
N PRO A 110 17.29 5.43 23.90
CA PRO A 110 16.54 6.02 22.78
C PRO A 110 15.92 5.00 21.82
N ASP A 111 16.56 3.84 21.65
CA ASP A 111 16.14 2.81 20.69
C ASP A 111 15.15 1.79 21.27
N ASP A 112 14.94 1.82 22.59
CA ASP A 112 13.96 0.95 23.24
C ASP A 112 12.54 1.29 22.79
N LEU A 113 11.72 0.26 22.58
CA LEU A 113 10.31 0.44 22.28
C LEU A 113 9.59 1.00 23.50
N ILE A 114 8.70 1.98 23.27
CA ILE A 114 7.96 2.61 24.36
C ILE A 114 6.70 1.81 24.70
N THR A 115 6.47 1.53 25.98
CA THR A 115 5.24 0.86 26.43
C THR A 115 4.09 1.85 26.59
N ARG A 116 2.85 1.35 26.56
CA ARG A 116 1.65 2.19 26.77
C ARG A 116 1.65 2.92 28.12
N LYS A 117 2.14 2.28 29.20
CA LYS A 117 2.27 2.95 30.51
C LYS A 117 3.30 4.08 30.49
N ASP A 118 4.41 3.91 29.76
CA ASP A 118 5.48 4.92 29.73
C ASP A 118 5.09 6.11 28.86
N MET A 119 4.31 5.89 27.79
CA MET A 119 3.64 6.97 27.07
C MET A 119 2.71 7.78 27.96
N ALA A 120 1.88 7.11 28.77
CA ALA A 120 0.97 7.77 29.71
C ALA A 120 1.74 8.66 30.69
N LEU A 121 2.87 8.16 31.19
CA LEU A 121 3.74 8.92 32.08
C LEU A 121 4.32 10.16 31.40
N MET A 122 4.86 10.02 30.18
CA MET A 122 5.37 11.16 29.42
C MET A 122 4.30 12.20 29.11
N ILE A 123 3.08 11.77 28.78
CA ILE A 123 1.98 12.72 28.56
C ILE A 123 1.55 13.38 29.88
N SER A 124 1.52 12.64 30.99
CA SER A 124 1.26 13.26 32.30
C SER A 124 2.28 14.35 32.63
N ASN A 125 3.56 14.12 32.34
CA ASN A 125 4.59 15.14 32.52
C ASN A 125 4.39 16.32 31.54
N ALA A 126 3.88 16.07 30.34
CA ALA A 126 3.51 17.14 29.41
C ALA A 126 2.32 17.97 29.91
N LEU A 127 1.32 17.36 30.55
CA LEU A 127 0.24 18.08 31.23
C LEU A 127 0.79 18.98 32.35
N ASP A 128 1.75 18.48 33.12
CA ASP A 128 2.41 19.24 34.18
C ASP A 128 3.26 20.40 33.59
N TYR A 129 3.96 20.18 32.47
CA TYR A 129 4.67 21.23 31.72
C TYR A 129 3.71 22.33 31.22
N LEU A 130 2.54 21.93 30.72
CA LEU A 130 1.46 22.83 30.30
C LEU A 130 0.72 23.50 31.46
N LYS A 131 1.07 23.17 32.72
CA LYS A 131 0.43 23.65 33.95
C LYS A 131 -1.08 23.37 33.98
N MET A 132 -1.50 22.25 33.41
CA MET A 132 -2.90 21.82 33.44
C MET A 132 -3.21 21.20 34.81
N ASP A 133 -4.15 21.80 35.55
CA ASP A 133 -4.60 21.26 36.84
C ASP A 133 -5.56 20.08 36.62
N VAL A 134 -4.99 18.88 36.55
CA VAL A 134 -5.75 17.64 36.33
C VAL A 134 -5.83 16.86 37.64
N LYS A 135 -7.01 16.85 38.25
CA LYS A 135 -7.29 16.03 39.43
C LYS A 135 -7.22 14.55 39.06
N TYR A 136 -6.35 13.81 39.77
CA TYR A 136 -6.26 12.37 39.63
C TYR A 136 -7.61 11.72 39.97
N THR A 137 -8.06 10.83 39.09
CA THR A 137 -9.15 9.89 39.35
C THR A 137 -8.64 8.49 39.03
N ALA A 138 -9.01 7.51 39.85
CA ALA A 138 -8.67 6.11 39.58
C ALA A 138 -9.33 5.66 38.26
N ALA A 139 -8.51 5.23 37.30
CA ALA A 139 -9.01 4.66 36.05
C ALA A 139 -9.60 3.26 36.30
N PRO A 140 -10.66 2.84 35.56
CA PRO A 140 -11.37 1.58 35.78
C PRO A 140 -10.59 0.33 35.29
N PHE A 141 -9.32 0.48 34.94
CA PHE A 141 -8.51 -0.59 34.36
C PHE A 141 -8.04 -1.57 35.46
N THR A 142 -8.35 -2.85 35.30
CA THR A 142 -8.00 -3.87 36.31
C THR A 142 -6.56 -4.35 36.20
N ASP A 143 -5.94 -4.17 35.04
CA ASP A 143 -4.59 -4.62 34.69
C ASP A 143 -3.48 -3.62 35.05
N ILE A 144 -3.82 -2.50 35.72
CA ILE A 144 -2.84 -1.51 36.20
C ILE A 144 -2.53 -1.64 37.70
N LYS A 145 -3.15 -2.61 38.39
CA LYS A 145 -3.05 -2.78 39.85
C LYS A 145 -1.63 -2.98 40.37
N ASP A 146 -0.75 -3.59 39.58
CA ASP A 146 0.62 -3.91 39.97
C ASP A 146 1.65 -2.87 39.49
N LEU A 147 1.19 -1.79 38.84
CA LEU A 147 2.07 -0.69 38.42
C LEU A 147 2.49 0.19 39.60
N SER A 148 3.59 0.93 39.43
CA SER A 148 4.00 1.94 40.40
C SER A 148 2.98 3.07 40.51
N SER A 149 2.98 3.76 41.65
CA SER A 149 2.06 4.88 41.92
C SER A 149 2.15 5.97 40.85
N ALA A 150 3.35 6.27 40.35
CA ALA A 150 3.55 7.25 39.28
C ALA A 150 2.81 6.87 37.98
N HIS A 151 2.88 5.60 37.56
CA HIS A 151 2.16 5.14 36.38
C HIS A 151 0.64 5.14 36.59
N LYS A 152 0.17 4.72 37.77
CA LYS A 152 -1.26 4.75 38.10
C LYS A 152 -1.82 6.17 38.07
N VAL A 153 -1.09 7.13 38.66
CA VAL A 153 -1.47 8.55 38.66
C VAL A 153 -1.49 9.09 37.24
N ALA A 154 -0.45 8.82 36.45
CA ALA A 154 -0.38 9.24 35.06
C ALA A 154 -1.56 8.71 34.25
N ILE A 155 -1.83 7.40 34.32
CA ILE A 155 -2.96 6.78 33.61
C ILE A 155 -4.29 7.40 34.06
N GLY A 156 -4.47 7.63 35.37
CA GLY A 156 -5.67 8.29 35.91
C GLY A 156 -5.88 9.71 35.39
N LYS A 157 -4.85 10.57 35.43
CA LYS A 157 -4.91 11.95 34.89
C LYS A 157 -5.27 11.94 33.40
N ASN A 158 -4.61 11.10 32.61
CA ASN A 158 -4.86 10.99 31.19
C ASN A 158 -6.26 10.42 30.85
N TYR A 159 -6.78 9.52 31.69
CA TYR A 159 -8.12 8.96 31.54
C TYR A 159 -9.20 10.03 31.76
N VAL A 160 -9.05 10.89 32.78
CA VAL A 160 -9.99 11.99 33.07
C VAL A 160 -10.14 12.93 31.87
N LEU A 161 -9.04 13.26 31.21
CA LEU A 161 -9.04 14.12 30.03
C LEU A 161 -9.40 13.38 28.72
N ASN A 162 -9.77 12.11 28.79
CA ASN A 162 -10.03 11.25 27.63
C ASN A 162 -8.86 11.19 26.63
N ILE A 163 -7.63 11.48 27.07
CA ILE A 163 -6.41 11.39 26.25
C ILE A 163 -6.09 9.91 25.99
N ILE A 164 -6.17 9.11 27.06
CA ILE A 164 -5.92 7.69 27.01
C ILE A 164 -7.22 6.92 27.16
N ARG A 165 -7.41 5.94 26.27
CA ARG A 165 -8.52 4.98 26.30
C ARG A 165 -7.97 3.56 26.42
N GLY A 166 -8.70 2.72 27.15
CA GLY A 166 -8.42 1.29 27.23
C GLY A 166 -8.78 0.56 25.94
N TYR A 167 -8.30 -0.67 25.81
CA TYR A 167 -8.78 -1.61 24.78
C TYR A 167 -10.21 -2.09 25.05
N SER A 168 -10.63 -2.04 26.31
CA SER A 168 -11.99 -2.27 26.77
C SER A 168 -12.30 -1.28 27.91
N ALA A 169 -13.51 -1.34 28.46
CA ALA A 169 -13.88 -0.56 29.63
C ALA A 169 -12.99 -0.81 30.86
N THR A 170 -12.32 -1.97 30.94
CA THR A 170 -11.56 -2.41 32.13
C THR A 170 -10.13 -2.87 31.82
N THR A 171 -9.64 -2.74 30.59
CA THR A 171 -8.31 -3.23 30.19
C THR A 171 -7.50 -2.16 29.46
N PHE A 172 -6.29 -1.88 29.93
CA PHE A 172 -5.40 -0.86 29.36
C PHE A 172 -4.22 -1.41 28.54
N ASN A 173 -3.76 -2.62 28.84
CA ASN A 173 -2.54 -3.28 28.36
C ASN A 173 -1.26 -2.46 28.61
N PRO A 174 -0.87 -2.20 29.89
CA PRO A 174 0.22 -1.27 30.21
C PRO A 174 1.60 -1.70 29.71
N MET A 175 1.85 -3.00 29.56
CA MET A 175 3.15 -3.57 29.13
C MET A 175 3.28 -3.71 27.61
N GLU A 176 2.21 -3.47 26.85
CA GLU A 176 2.28 -3.56 25.40
C GLU A 176 3.12 -2.41 24.83
N ASN A 177 4.02 -2.74 23.90
CA ASN A 177 4.74 -1.75 23.11
C ASN A 177 3.75 -0.96 22.25
N ALA A 178 3.80 0.36 22.37
CA ALA A 178 2.89 1.22 21.65
C ALA A 178 3.24 1.28 20.17
N ARG A 179 2.20 1.45 19.36
CA ARG A 179 2.27 1.60 17.91
C ARG A 179 2.08 3.06 17.52
N ARG A 180 2.41 3.40 16.28
CA ARG A 180 2.31 4.77 15.75
C ARG A 180 0.89 5.31 15.78
N ASP A 181 -0.13 4.46 15.58
CA ASP A 181 -1.54 4.80 15.75
C ASP A 181 -1.87 5.23 17.19
N HIS A 182 -1.37 4.52 18.21
CA HIS A 182 -1.53 4.90 19.62
C HIS A 182 -0.86 6.23 19.92
N ALA A 183 0.35 6.45 19.40
CA ALA A 183 1.08 7.70 19.57
C ALA A 183 0.34 8.89 18.98
N ALA A 184 -0.16 8.76 17.75
CA ALA A 184 -0.93 9.81 17.09
C ALA A 184 -2.20 10.14 17.87
N ALA A 185 -2.98 9.12 18.25
CA ALA A 185 -4.21 9.27 19.01
C ALA A 185 -3.98 10.01 20.33
N PHE A 186 -2.97 9.62 21.10
CA PHE A 186 -2.71 10.22 22.40
C PHE A 186 -2.24 11.67 22.28
N ILE A 187 -1.38 11.97 21.31
CA ILE A 187 -0.89 13.34 21.09
C ILE A 187 -2.01 14.24 20.57
N TYR A 188 -2.82 13.77 19.63
CA TYR A 188 -3.97 14.51 19.14
C TYR A 188 -4.90 14.91 20.29
N ARG A 189 -5.26 13.95 21.14
CA ARG A 189 -6.17 14.21 22.26
C ARG A 189 -5.54 15.08 23.35
N LEU A 190 -4.23 15.00 23.55
CA LEU A 190 -3.49 15.95 24.39
C LEU A 190 -3.66 17.39 23.85
N LEU A 191 -3.54 17.58 22.54
CA LEU A 191 -3.72 18.90 21.93
C LEU A 191 -5.16 19.39 21.99
N GLU A 192 -6.15 18.51 21.85
CA GLU A 192 -7.55 18.86 22.07
C GLU A 192 -7.82 19.25 23.53
N ALA A 193 -7.30 18.49 24.49
CA ALA A 193 -7.41 18.83 25.91
C ALA A 193 -6.78 20.20 26.22
N LYS A 194 -5.61 20.49 25.64
CA LYS A 194 -4.95 21.81 25.74
C LYS A 194 -5.83 22.94 25.21
N LYS A 195 -6.53 22.75 24.07
CA LYS A 195 -7.45 23.77 23.52
C LYS A 195 -8.61 24.04 24.48
N THR A 196 -9.23 22.99 25.02
CA THR A 196 -10.39 23.11 25.92
C THR A 196 -10.05 23.69 27.29
N SER A 197 -8.80 23.58 27.75
CA SER A 197 -8.35 24.18 29.01
C SER A 197 -7.92 25.65 28.88
N GLY A 198 -7.82 26.19 27.66
CA GLY A 198 -7.46 27.59 27.39
C GLY A 198 -8.66 28.54 27.26
N SER A 199 -9.90 28.04 27.29
CA SER A 199 -11.13 28.81 27.19
C SER A 199 -11.81 28.96 28.55
N THR A 200 -11.40 29.95 29.34
CA THR A 200 -12.20 30.51 30.42
C THR A 200 -12.68 31.91 30.02
N GLU A 201 -13.83 31.97 29.37
CA GLU A 201 -14.74 33.12 29.45
C GLU A 201 -16.10 32.60 29.94
N PRO A 202 -16.82 33.37 30.78
CA PRO A 202 -18.05 32.93 31.41
C PRO A 202 -19.20 32.88 30.40
N ASP A 203 -19.88 31.73 30.36
CA ASP A 203 -21.14 31.52 29.65
C ASP A 203 -22.25 32.41 30.25
N PRO A 204 -23.01 33.18 29.46
CA PRO A 204 -24.22 33.83 29.96
C PRO A 204 -25.32 32.80 30.25
N SER A 205 -25.96 33.00 31.40
CA SER A 205 -27.21 32.39 31.93
C SER A 205 -28.22 31.83 30.90
N PRO A 206 -28.97 30.75 31.24
CA PRO A 206 -29.80 30.01 30.28
C PRO A 206 -31.07 30.78 29.89
N GLU A 207 -31.38 30.79 28.59
CA GLU A 207 -32.70 31.17 28.05
C GLU A 207 -33.55 29.92 27.72
N PRO A 208 -34.89 30.06 27.70
CA PRO A 208 -35.83 28.96 27.93
C PRO A 208 -36.12 28.12 26.67
N THR A 209 -36.60 26.90 26.93
CA THR A 209 -37.07 25.89 25.96
C THR A 209 -38.12 26.41 24.97
N PRO A 210 -38.05 26.04 23.68
CA PRO A 210 -39.10 26.35 22.70
C PRO A 210 -40.29 25.36 22.80
N PRO A 211 -41.52 25.79 22.42
CA PRO A 211 -42.72 24.95 22.39
C PRO A 211 -42.78 24.05 21.14
N PRO A 212 -43.70 23.05 21.08
CA PRO A 212 -43.65 21.97 20.09
C PRO A 212 -44.06 22.42 18.67
N VAL A 213 -43.44 21.76 17.70
CA VAL A 213 -43.55 21.96 16.25
C VAL A 213 -44.94 21.54 15.71
N PRO A 214 -45.60 22.35 14.85
CA PRO A 214 -46.70 21.89 14.00
C PRO A 214 -46.18 21.25 12.69
N THR A 215 -46.97 20.31 12.17
CA THR A 215 -46.76 19.52 10.93
C THR A 215 -46.42 20.34 9.68
N PRO A 216 -45.62 19.79 8.74
CA PRO A 216 -45.10 20.53 7.59
C PRO A 216 -46.10 20.63 6.43
N ASP A 217 -46.17 21.84 5.84
CA ASP A 217 -46.74 22.10 4.51
C ASP A 217 -45.81 21.62 3.38
N PRO A 218 -46.32 21.45 2.14
CA PRO A 218 -45.55 20.91 1.02
C PRO A 218 -44.42 21.87 0.57
N PRO A 219 -43.34 21.34 -0.04
CA PRO A 219 -42.11 22.10 -0.26
C PRO A 219 -42.30 23.23 -1.28
N LYS A 220 -41.97 24.45 -0.88
CA LYS A 220 -41.67 25.56 -1.78
C LYS A 220 -40.33 25.28 -2.47
N GLU A 221 -40.31 25.42 -3.79
CA GLU A 221 -39.09 25.44 -4.60
C GLU A 221 -38.13 26.52 -4.06
N GLU A 222 -36.94 26.10 -3.63
CA GLU A 222 -35.86 27.00 -3.27
C GLU A 222 -35.25 27.66 -4.53
N PRO A 223 -34.86 28.94 -4.45
CA PRO A 223 -34.35 29.67 -5.60
C PRO A 223 -32.99 29.12 -6.05
N THR A 224 -32.83 29.02 -7.37
CA THR A 224 -31.60 28.66 -8.09
C THR A 224 -30.37 29.45 -7.59
N PRO A 225 -29.24 28.79 -7.32
CA PRO A 225 -28.01 29.48 -6.93
C PRO A 225 -27.41 30.27 -8.12
N SER A 226 -27.03 31.52 -7.87
CA SER A 226 -26.26 32.36 -8.80
C SER A 226 -24.86 31.76 -9.12
N PRO A 227 -24.31 32.02 -10.32
CA PRO A 227 -23.22 31.23 -10.90
C PRO A 227 -21.83 31.83 -10.61
N THR A 228 -21.23 31.51 -9.46
CA THR A 228 -19.79 31.70 -9.21
C THR A 228 -19.12 30.45 -8.66
N GLY A 229 -19.58 29.29 -9.13
CA GLY A 229 -19.11 27.99 -8.69
C GLY A 229 -17.85 27.50 -9.39
N ALA A 230 -16.96 26.80 -8.68
CA ALA A 230 -15.76 26.18 -9.26
C ALA A 230 -16.06 24.99 -10.18
N TYR A 231 -17.30 24.47 -10.16
CA TYR A 231 -17.73 23.30 -10.91
C TYR A 231 -18.55 23.68 -12.14
N GLN A 232 -18.33 22.94 -13.24
CA GLN A 232 -19.04 23.06 -14.51
C GLN A 232 -19.42 21.68 -15.02
N VAL A 233 -20.37 21.62 -15.94
CA VAL A 233 -20.79 20.37 -16.58
C VAL A 233 -20.65 20.48 -18.10
N ALA A 234 -20.36 19.37 -18.76
CA ALA A 234 -20.15 19.33 -20.20
C ALA A 234 -20.55 17.98 -20.81
N THR A 235 -20.81 18.00 -22.12
CA THR A 235 -20.79 16.81 -22.98
C THR A 235 -19.45 16.71 -23.71
N ILE A 236 -19.13 15.51 -24.20
CA ILE A 236 -17.98 15.28 -25.07
C ILE A 236 -18.44 14.64 -26.38
N ASP A 237 -17.98 15.18 -27.51
CA ASP A 237 -18.25 14.55 -28.81
C ASP A 237 -17.23 13.47 -29.16
N ALA A 238 -17.49 12.71 -30.23
CA ALA A 238 -16.61 11.63 -30.69
C ALA A 238 -15.17 12.09 -31.02
N SER A 239 -14.95 13.39 -31.29
CA SER A 239 -13.63 13.97 -31.54
C SER A 239 -12.88 14.34 -30.26
N GLY A 240 -13.56 14.28 -29.10
CA GLY A 240 -13.04 14.72 -27.81
C GLY A 240 -13.32 16.18 -27.47
N LYS A 241 -14.10 16.88 -28.29
CA LYS A 241 -14.38 18.30 -28.06
C LYS A 241 -15.44 18.44 -26.98
N LEU A 242 -15.11 19.25 -25.98
CA LEU A 242 -16.01 19.54 -24.86
C LEU A 242 -17.00 20.64 -25.23
N THR A 243 -18.27 20.43 -24.92
CA THR A 243 -19.32 21.45 -25.00
C THR A 243 -19.84 21.73 -23.59
N TYR A 244 -19.54 22.92 -23.06
CA TYR A 244 -19.92 23.31 -21.72
C TYR A 244 -21.39 23.74 -21.67
N ALA A 245 -22.14 23.24 -20.68
CA ALA A 245 -23.47 23.78 -20.40
C ALA A 245 -23.38 25.17 -19.75
N SER A 246 -24.45 25.95 -19.88
CA SER A 246 -24.58 27.21 -19.16
C SER A 246 -24.73 27.00 -17.64
N GLY A 247 -24.05 27.84 -16.86
CA GLY A 247 -24.06 27.84 -15.40
C GLY A 247 -22.77 27.30 -14.75
N SER A 248 -22.60 27.60 -13.47
CA SER A 248 -21.52 27.09 -12.63
C SER A 248 -22.03 26.78 -11.23
N TYR A 249 -21.44 25.80 -10.55
CA TYR A 249 -21.95 25.23 -9.29
C TYR A 249 -20.89 25.24 -8.20
N SER A 250 -21.29 25.57 -6.97
CA SER A 250 -20.37 25.69 -5.83
C SER A 250 -19.94 24.31 -5.28
N THR A 251 -20.77 23.29 -5.45
CA THR A 251 -20.51 21.93 -4.95
C THR A 251 -20.52 20.90 -6.08
N PHE A 252 -19.79 19.81 -5.87
CA PHE A 252 -19.78 18.67 -6.77
C PHE A 252 -21.16 18.00 -6.86
N ALA A 253 -21.86 17.86 -5.73
CA ALA A 253 -23.18 17.25 -5.69
C ALA A 253 -24.18 18.01 -6.56
N ALA A 254 -24.22 19.34 -6.47
CA ALA A 254 -25.07 20.17 -7.31
C ALA A 254 -24.71 20.05 -8.80
N ALA A 255 -23.41 20.10 -9.13
CA ALA A 255 -22.95 19.91 -10.50
C ALA A 255 -23.34 18.54 -11.06
N LYS A 256 -23.17 17.47 -10.27
CA LYS A 256 -23.47 16.10 -10.67
C LYS A 256 -24.97 15.89 -10.89
N GLN A 257 -25.81 16.43 -10.01
CA GLN A 257 -27.26 16.38 -10.18
C GLN A 257 -27.70 17.07 -11.49
N VAL A 258 -27.17 18.27 -11.77
CA VAL A 258 -27.51 18.98 -13.00
C VAL A 258 -26.94 18.28 -14.23
N MET A 259 -25.76 17.66 -14.12
CA MET A 259 -25.19 16.84 -15.17
C MET A 259 -26.16 15.71 -15.56
N GLU A 260 -26.68 14.97 -14.58
CA GLU A 260 -27.65 13.88 -14.80
C GLU A 260 -28.97 14.40 -15.40
N GLN A 261 -29.52 15.52 -14.87
CA GLN A 261 -30.78 16.09 -15.35
C GLN A 261 -30.72 16.64 -16.78
N ARG A 262 -29.58 17.19 -17.18
CA ARG A 262 -29.41 17.85 -18.50
C ARG A 262 -28.74 16.95 -19.54
N GLY A 263 -28.61 15.65 -19.26
CA GLY A 263 -27.95 14.69 -20.17
C GLY A 263 -26.50 15.07 -20.48
N GLN A 264 -25.82 15.72 -19.54
CA GLN A 264 -24.38 15.96 -19.63
C GLN A 264 -23.64 14.71 -19.14
N GLU A 265 -22.35 14.61 -19.47
CA GLU A 265 -21.57 13.40 -19.20
C GLU A 265 -20.46 13.66 -18.18
N LEU A 266 -20.00 14.90 -18.08
CA LEU A 266 -18.80 15.27 -17.35
C LEU A 266 -19.09 16.31 -16.26
N VAL A 267 -18.40 16.16 -15.13
CA VAL A 267 -18.22 17.26 -14.16
C VAL A 267 -16.77 17.70 -14.20
N LEU A 268 -16.58 19.01 -14.34
CA LEU A 268 -15.28 19.65 -14.34
C LEU A 268 -15.15 20.56 -13.12
N LYS A 269 -13.95 20.62 -12.54
CA LYS A 269 -13.57 21.60 -11.53
C LYS A 269 -12.40 22.42 -12.06
N ASN A 270 -12.55 23.74 -12.16
CA ASN A 270 -11.52 24.61 -12.75
C ASN A 270 -11.06 24.12 -14.13
N LYS A 271 -12.01 23.73 -15.00
CA LYS A 271 -11.77 23.17 -16.35
C LYS A 271 -11.05 21.80 -16.40
N LYS A 272 -10.77 21.17 -15.26
CA LYS A 272 -10.25 19.79 -15.21
C LYS A 272 -11.41 18.82 -15.01
N ILE A 273 -11.50 17.77 -15.83
CA ILE A 273 -12.48 16.68 -15.62
C ILE A 273 -12.17 16.02 -14.29
N ILE A 274 -13.16 15.96 -13.41
CA ILE A 274 -13.11 15.26 -12.11
C ILE A 274 -14.15 14.14 -12.01
N TYR A 275 -15.08 14.07 -12.95
CA TYR A 275 -16.03 12.98 -13.07
C TYR A 275 -16.41 12.75 -14.54
N MET A 276 -16.57 11.48 -14.89
CA MET A 276 -17.11 11.00 -16.16
C MET A 276 -17.94 9.73 -15.89
N PRO A 277 -18.72 9.21 -16.86
CA PRO A 277 -19.57 8.06 -16.63
C PRO A 277 -18.77 6.85 -16.17
N THR A 278 -19.41 5.97 -15.37
CA THR A 278 -18.74 4.79 -14.82
C THR A 278 -18.19 3.89 -15.94
N ASN A 279 -16.91 3.53 -15.84
CA ASN A 279 -16.15 2.85 -16.90
C ASN A 279 -16.03 3.61 -18.23
N GLY A 280 -16.39 4.89 -18.31
CA GLY A 280 -16.39 5.70 -19.54
C GLY A 280 -15.03 6.16 -20.04
N GLY A 281 -13.93 5.67 -19.48
CA GLY A 281 -12.60 6.09 -19.91
C GLY A 281 -11.46 5.51 -19.10
N MET A 282 -10.39 6.30 -19.02
CA MET A 282 -9.11 5.93 -18.45
C MET A 282 -8.64 6.96 -17.44
N VAL A 283 -7.75 6.52 -16.56
CA VAL A 283 -7.01 7.39 -15.67
C VAL A 283 -5.54 7.27 -16.03
N PHE A 284 -4.91 8.40 -16.36
CA PHE A 284 -3.46 8.47 -16.37
C PHE A 284 -2.96 8.95 -15.00
N ALA A 285 -2.05 8.19 -14.39
CA ALA A 285 -1.40 8.60 -13.15
C ALA A 285 -0.60 9.89 -13.38
N GLY A 286 -0.80 10.93 -12.55
CA GLY A 286 -0.03 12.17 -12.70
C GLY A 286 0.04 13.04 -11.45
N ASN A 287 1.27 13.35 -11.00
CA ASN A 287 1.68 14.44 -10.10
C ASN A 287 2.94 15.14 -10.71
N SER A 288 3.55 16.11 -10.00
CA SER A 288 4.86 16.70 -10.29
C SER A 288 6.04 15.73 -10.10
N GLY A 289 5.90 14.69 -9.25
CA GLY A 289 6.92 13.66 -9.02
C GLY A 289 6.96 12.53 -10.07
N ALA A 290 7.99 11.68 -9.99
CA ALA A 290 8.21 10.57 -10.93
C ALA A 290 7.21 9.39 -10.79
N THR A 291 6.64 9.21 -9.58
CA THR A 291 5.71 8.11 -9.26
C THR A 291 4.47 8.61 -8.52
N VAL A 292 3.37 7.85 -8.63
CA VAL A 292 2.08 8.10 -7.97
C VAL A 292 1.69 6.89 -7.13
N ASN A 293 1.29 7.13 -5.88
CA ASN A 293 0.79 6.09 -4.99
C ASN A 293 -0.63 5.65 -5.37
N LEU A 294 -0.88 4.35 -5.25
CA LEU A 294 -2.18 3.72 -5.46
C LEU A 294 -2.66 3.12 -4.13
N TYR A 295 -3.81 3.59 -3.64
CA TYR A 295 -4.30 3.26 -2.30
C TYR A 295 -5.40 2.20 -2.35
N SER A 296 -5.50 1.37 -1.31
CA SER A 296 -6.59 0.38 -1.18
C SER A 296 -7.92 1.00 -0.76
N GLU A 297 -7.90 2.25 -0.29
CA GLU A 297 -9.05 2.93 0.30
C GLU A 297 -9.05 4.43 -0.01
N PRO A 298 -10.24 5.07 -0.04
CA PRO A 298 -10.38 6.48 -0.43
C PRO A 298 -9.76 7.48 0.55
N GLY A 299 -9.39 7.05 1.77
CA GLY A 299 -8.75 7.92 2.76
C GLY A 299 -7.23 8.00 2.64
N PHE A 300 -6.63 7.34 1.65
CA PHE A 300 -5.20 7.46 1.30
C PHE A 300 -4.20 7.17 2.43
N VAL A 301 -4.56 6.31 3.39
CA VAL A 301 -3.72 6.00 4.58
C VAL A 301 -2.54 5.10 4.22
N THR A 302 -2.80 3.98 3.54
CA THR A 302 -1.79 3.01 3.17
C THR A 302 -1.73 2.84 1.67
N ALA A 303 -0.61 3.23 1.08
CA ALA A 303 -0.34 2.96 -0.32
C ALA A 303 -0.19 1.45 -0.52
N ARG A 304 -1.06 0.86 -1.33
CA ARG A 304 -1.01 -0.56 -1.69
C ARG A 304 0.02 -0.80 -2.79
N SER A 305 0.09 0.09 -3.77
CA SER A 305 1.06 0.03 -4.86
C SER A 305 1.44 1.45 -5.28
N TYR A 306 2.20 1.57 -6.35
CA TYR A 306 2.58 2.82 -6.97
C TYR A 306 2.79 2.59 -8.47
N ALA A 307 2.63 3.64 -9.27
CA ALA A 307 2.79 3.61 -10.71
C ALA A 307 3.66 4.78 -11.18
N VAL A 308 4.39 4.59 -12.28
CA VAL A 308 5.11 5.68 -12.94
C VAL A 308 4.14 6.74 -13.47
N LYS A 309 4.56 8.01 -13.48
CA LYS A 309 3.81 9.08 -14.13
C LYS A 309 3.46 8.71 -15.57
N GLY A 310 2.20 8.94 -15.95
CA GLY A 310 1.67 8.60 -17.27
C GLY A 310 1.21 7.14 -17.42
N ALA A 311 1.30 6.32 -16.37
CA ALA A 311 0.73 4.97 -16.38
C ALA A 311 -0.79 5.00 -16.59
N GLU A 312 -1.28 4.09 -17.44
CA GLU A 312 -2.69 3.93 -17.79
C GLU A 312 -3.41 2.99 -16.81
N LEU A 313 -4.55 3.42 -16.28
CA LEU A 313 -5.46 2.62 -15.44
C LEU A 313 -6.88 2.71 -16.00
N LYS A 314 -7.70 1.68 -15.73
CA LYS A 314 -9.13 1.71 -16.04
C LYS A 314 -9.84 2.69 -15.11
N TYR A 315 -10.56 3.68 -15.62
CA TYR A 315 -11.45 4.45 -14.75
C TYR A 315 -12.64 3.59 -14.32
N ILE A 316 -13.01 3.63 -13.04
CA ILE A 316 -14.26 3.06 -12.54
C ILE A 316 -15.25 4.18 -12.27
N THR A 317 -14.92 5.08 -11.34
CA THR A 317 -15.78 6.20 -10.92
C THR A 317 -14.97 7.23 -10.13
N SER A 318 -15.58 8.35 -9.74
CA SER A 318 -14.96 9.34 -8.86
C SER A 318 -16.00 10.12 -8.06
N THR A 319 -15.54 10.73 -6.98
CA THR A 319 -16.25 11.78 -6.25
C THR A 319 -15.48 13.09 -6.39
N ASP A 320 -15.81 14.13 -5.62
CA ASP A 320 -14.94 15.31 -5.48
C ASP A 320 -13.63 15.03 -4.72
N SER A 321 -13.59 13.94 -3.96
CA SER A 321 -12.51 13.62 -3.03
C SER A 321 -11.50 12.62 -3.61
N TYR A 322 -11.97 11.64 -4.40
CA TYR A 322 -11.11 10.59 -4.93
C TYR A 322 -11.51 10.14 -6.34
N VAL A 323 -10.56 9.48 -7.01
CA VAL A 323 -10.77 8.69 -8.23
C VAL A 323 -10.61 7.22 -7.88
N LYS A 324 -11.58 6.39 -8.28
CA LYS A 324 -11.51 4.93 -8.20
C LYS A 324 -11.14 4.38 -9.58
N ALA A 325 -10.08 3.59 -9.64
CA ALA A 325 -9.53 3.03 -10.88
C ALA A 325 -9.15 1.56 -10.70
N SER A 326 -9.10 0.78 -11.79
CA SER A 326 -8.67 -0.63 -11.76
C SER A 326 -7.35 -0.82 -12.51
N LEU A 327 -6.48 -1.66 -11.95
CA LEU A 327 -5.21 -2.05 -12.56
C LEU A 327 -4.78 -3.45 -12.08
N GLY A 328 -4.36 -4.32 -12.98
CA GLY A 328 -3.90 -5.67 -12.60
C GLY A 328 -4.99 -6.54 -11.95
N GLY A 329 -6.26 -6.26 -12.22
CA GLY A 329 -7.40 -6.98 -11.63
C GLY A 329 -7.76 -6.54 -10.20
N ARG A 330 -7.26 -5.39 -9.74
CA ARG A 330 -7.63 -4.80 -8.44
C ARG A 330 -8.06 -3.35 -8.57
N ASP A 331 -8.94 -2.95 -7.68
CA ASP A 331 -9.39 -1.58 -7.54
C ASP A 331 -8.45 -0.79 -6.62
N TYR A 332 -8.20 0.45 -7.01
CA TYR A 332 -7.38 1.42 -6.30
C TYR A 332 -8.10 2.75 -6.20
N TYR A 333 -7.71 3.52 -5.19
CA TYR A 333 -8.11 4.90 -4.99
C TYR A 333 -6.91 5.82 -5.22
N MET A 334 -7.18 6.95 -5.86
CA MET A 334 -6.19 7.96 -6.23
C MET A 334 -6.72 9.36 -5.89
N LYS A 335 -5.81 10.29 -5.61
CA LYS A 335 -6.16 11.71 -5.46
C LYS A 335 -6.47 12.33 -6.81
N HIS A 336 -7.33 13.35 -6.85
CA HIS A 336 -7.54 14.16 -8.07
C HIS A 336 -6.28 14.92 -8.50
N SER A 337 -5.42 15.32 -7.55
CA SER A 337 -4.09 15.85 -7.86
C SER A 337 -3.20 14.82 -8.53
N ASP A 338 -3.42 13.55 -8.16
CA ASP A 338 -2.84 12.27 -8.54
C ASP A 338 -3.12 11.75 -9.96
N SER A 339 -4.06 12.38 -10.66
CA SER A 339 -4.78 11.73 -11.74
C SER A 339 -5.20 12.69 -12.84
N THR A 340 -5.23 12.16 -14.06
CA THR A 340 -5.82 12.82 -15.23
C THR A 340 -6.88 11.89 -15.80
N LEU A 341 -8.14 12.31 -15.70
CA LEU A 341 -9.28 11.59 -16.27
C LEU A 341 -9.35 11.88 -17.77
N VAL A 342 -9.45 10.81 -18.57
CA VAL A 342 -9.53 10.89 -20.03
C VAL A 342 -10.68 9.99 -20.48
N PRO A 343 -11.81 10.54 -20.95
CA PRO A 343 -12.86 9.76 -21.59
C PRO A 343 -12.33 8.97 -22.79
N PHE A 344 -13.00 7.89 -23.19
CA PHE A 344 -12.58 7.16 -24.38
C PHE A 344 -12.75 8.00 -25.64
N GLU A 345 -13.82 8.79 -25.70
CA GLU A 345 -14.05 9.84 -26.67
C GLU A 345 -12.92 10.87 -26.57
N GLY A 346 -12.18 11.07 -27.66
CA GLY A 346 -11.04 11.99 -27.67
C GLY A 346 -9.75 11.44 -27.04
N ALA A 347 -9.71 10.17 -26.61
CA ALA A 347 -8.47 9.59 -26.12
C ALA A 347 -7.39 9.58 -27.23
N PRO A 348 -6.20 10.17 -27.00
CA PRO A 348 -5.16 10.25 -28.03
C PRO A 348 -4.49 8.90 -28.34
N GLY A 349 -4.72 7.91 -27.48
CA GLY A 349 -4.23 6.55 -27.61
C GLY A 349 -4.56 5.73 -26.37
N ARG A 350 -4.44 4.41 -26.48
CA ARG A 350 -4.70 3.46 -25.40
C ARG A 350 -3.83 2.23 -25.58
N SER A 351 -3.34 1.68 -24.47
CA SER A 351 -2.55 0.46 -24.46
C SER A 351 -3.37 -0.73 -24.97
N TYR A 352 -2.79 -1.54 -25.84
CA TYR A 352 -3.49 -2.65 -26.49
C TYR A 352 -2.57 -3.86 -26.71
N TYR A 353 -3.17 -5.00 -26.94
CA TYR A 353 -2.54 -6.26 -27.28
C TYR A 353 -2.82 -6.61 -28.74
N ARG A 354 -1.88 -7.29 -29.38
CA ARG A 354 -2.03 -7.83 -30.73
C ARG A 354 -1.31 -9.16 -30.85
N VAL A 355 -1.88 -10.08 -31.62
CA VAL A 355 -1.22 -11.33 -31.96
C VAL A 355 -0.30 -11.11 -33.15
N SER A 356 0.96 -11.52 -33.03
CA SER A 356 1.99 -11.48 -34.08
C SER A 356 2.85 -12.73 -34.01
N ASN A 357 2.95 -13.49 -35.10
CA ASN A 357 3.73 -14.74 -35.18
C ASN A 357 3.41 -15.76 -34.06
N GLY A 358 2.13 -15.87 -33.67
CA GLY A 358 1.69 -16.75 -32.57
C GLY A 358 2.05 -16.25 -31.16
N GLU A 359 2.63 -15.06 -31.05
CA GLU A 359 2.97 -14.42 -29.78
C GLU A 359 2.00 -13.27 -29.46
N LEU A 360 1.75 -13.09 -28.17
CA LEU A 360 1.00 -11.95 -27.67
C LEU A 360 1.96 -10.77 -27.47
N GLN A 361 1.77 -9.69 -28.23
CA GLN A 361 2.51 -8.44 -28.05
C GLN A 361 1.65 -7.42 -27.32
N HIS A 362 2.23 -6.76 -26.31
CA HIS A 362 1.59 -5.65 -25.60
C HIS A 362 2.20 -4.32 -26.05
N PHE A 363 1.38 -3.44 -26.60
CA PHE A 363 1.71 -2.08 -27.01
C PHE A 363 1.21 -1.11 -25.94
N MET A 364 2.12 -0.50 -25.21
CA MET A 364 1.79 0.47 -24.16
C MET A 364 1.88 1.87 -24.71
N TYR A 365 0.78 2.61 -24.56
CA TYR A 365 0.72 4.00 -24.99
C TYR A 365 1.53 4.89 -24.04
N GLN A 366 2.25 5.87 -24.61
CA GLN A 366 3.05 6.85 -23.89
C GLN A 366 2.42 8.24 -24.07
N PRO A 367 1.63 8.75 -23.09
CA PRO A 367 0.90 10.00 -23.25
C PRO A 367 1.80 11.21 -23.53
N ALA A 368 2.99 11.25 -22.93
CA ALA A 368 3.92 12.36 -23.07
C ALA A 368 4.47 12.50 -24.50
N SER A 369 4.75 11.39 -25.18
CA SER A 369 5.34 11.37 -26.53
C SER A 369 4.34 10.99 -27.63
N LYS A 370 3.09 10.67 -27.27
CA LYS A 370 2.04 10.17 -28.18
C LYS A 370 2.51 8.98 -29.03
N SER A 371 3.30 8.09 -28.43
CA SER A 371 3.91 6.95 -29.11
C SER A 371 3.60 5.64 -28.37
N TYR A 372 4.02 4.51 -28.96
CA TYR A 372 3.89 3.19 -28.34
C TYR A 372 5.26 2.57 -28.13
N VAL A 373 5.43 1.95 -26.97
CA VAL A 373 6.51 0.99 -26.70
C VAL A 373 5.89 -0.40 -26.59
N SER A 374 6.63 -1.44 -26.95
CA SER A 374 6.06 -2.80 -26.94
C SER A 374 7.01 -3.86 -26.38
N TYR A 375 6.41 -4.97 -25.95
CA TYR A 375 7.11 -6.18 -25.56
C TYR A 375 6.28 -7.43 -25.88
N VAL A 376 6.95 -8.57 -26.02
CA VAL A 376 6.31 -9.88 -26.12
C VAL A 376 5.88 -10.32 -24.72
N ALA A 377 4.58 -10.40 -24.47
CA ALA A 377 4.01 -10.83 -23.18
C ALA A 377 4.04 -12.36 -23.00
N GLY A 378 4.00 -13.10 -24.10
CA GLY A 378 4.09 -14.56 -24.09
C GLY A 378 3.31 -15.18 -25.24
N LYS A 379 2.68 -16.34 -24.98
CA LYS A 379 1.89 -17.06 -25.98
C LYS A 379 0.57 -16.34 -26.26
N ALA A 380 0.19 -16.22 -27.54
CA ALA A 380 -1.12 -15.71 -27.92
C ALA A 380 -2.24 -16.66 -27.47
N PRO A 381 -3.26 -16.19 -26.73
CA PRO A 381 -4.48 -16.96 -26.50
C PRO A 381 -5.15 -17.33 -27.83
N SER A 382 -5.64 -18.56 -27.94
CA SER A 382 -6.22 -19.11 -29.18
C SER A 382 -7.48 -18.39 -29.67
N PHE A 383 -8.19 -17.67 -28.79
CA PHE A 383 -9.38 -16.88 -29.14
C PHE A 383 -9.06 -15.48 -29.68
N LEU A 384 -7.78 -15.08 -29.71
CA LEU A 384 -7.37 -13.79 -30.28
C LEU A 384 -6.95 -13.95 -31.74
N ASN A 385 -7.51 -13.10 -32.60
CA ASN A 385 -7.20 -13.06 -34.02
C ASN A 385 -5.91 -12.29 -34.30
N ALA A 386 -5.18 -12.71 -35.33
CA ALA A 386 -4.03 -11.96 -35.84
C ALA A 386 -4.45 -10.56 -36.30
N ASN A 387 -3.56 -9.58 -36.10
CA ASN A 387 -3.72 -8.18 -36.54
C ASN A 387 -4.89 -7.36 -35.94
N GLN A 388 -5.73 -7.95 -35.09
CA GLN A 388 -6.76 -7.22 -34.33
C GLN A 388 -6.18 -6.66 -33.02
N LYS A 389 -6.65 -5.47 -32.61
CA LYS A 389 -6.33 -4.88 -31.30
C LYS A 389 -7.29 -5.42 -30.24
N TYR A 390 -6.71 -5.81 -29.11
CA TYR A 390 -7.45 -6.20 -27.91
C TYR A 390 -6.98 -5.38 -26.72
N TYR A 391 -7.83 -5.21 -25.72
CA TYR A 391 -7.52 -4.40 -24.55
C TYR A 391 -7.63 -5.27 -23.30
N SER A 392 -6.77 -5.04 -22.31
CA SER A 392 -6.83 -5.77 -21.03
C SER A 392 -6.32 -4.91 -19.90
N TRP A 393 -7.03 -4.92 -18.78
CA TRP A 393 -6.71 -4.14 -17.58
C TRP A 393 -6.00 -4.97 -16.50
N ASP A 394 -6.12 -6.30 -16.59
CA ASP A 394 -5.61 -7.30 -15.65
C ASP A 394 -4.53 -8.21 -16.26
N ASN A 395 -4.23 -8.02 -17.55
CA ASN A 395 -3.36 -8.87 -18.38
C ASN A 395 -3.90 -10.28 -18.61
N ALA A 396 -5.20 -10.52 -18.38
CA ALA A 396 -5.81 -11.83 -18.49
C ALA A 396 -7.16 -11.82 -19.23
N THR A 397 -8.04 -10.88 -18.90
CA THR A 397 -9.33 -10.69 -19.57
C THR A 397 -9.15 -9.70 -20.71
N PHE A 398 -9.44 -10.17 -21.93
CA PHE A 398 -9.28 -9.40 -23.16
C PHE A 398 -10.63 -8.91 -23.65
N TYR A 399 -10.65 -7.67 -24.14
CA TYR A 399 -11.82 -7.00 -24.68
C TYR A 399 -11.53 -6.56 -26.12
N ASN A 400 -12.54 -6.57 -26.99
CA ASN A 400 -12.44 -5.95 -28.30
C ASN A 400 -12.54 -4.41 -28.20
N ASP A 401 -12.49 -3.74 -29.34
CA ASP A 401 -12.66 -2.29 -29.50
C ASP A 401 -14.03 -1.76 -29.01
N GLN A 402 -15.07 -2.58 -29.10
CA GLN A 402 -16.41 -2.30 -28.57
C GLN A 402 -16.53 -2.53 -27.05
N GLY A 403 -15.45 -2.92 -26.37
CA GLY A 403 -15.46 -3.20 -24.93
C GLY A 403 -16.14 -4.52 -24.56
N ARG A 404 -16.45 -5.40 -25.52
CA ARG A 404 -16.99 -6.75 -25.28
C ARG A 404 -15.88 -7.72 -24.93
N VAL A 405 -16.12 -8.61 -23.98
CA VAL A 405 -15.16 -9.65 -23.59
C VAL A 405 -14.91 -10.59 -24.78
N ALA A 406 -13.66 -10.71 -25.20
CA ALA A 406 -13.20 -11.67 -26.19
C ALA A 406 -12.85 -13.03 -25.54
N GLY A 407 -12.33 -13.00 -24.31
CA GLY A 407 -12.02 -14.19 -23.53
C GLY A 407 -11.03 -13.90 -22.40
N THR A 408 -10.79 -14.91 -21.57
CA THR A 408 -9.85 -14.83 -20.45
C THR A 408 -8.76 -15.89 -20.60
N ALA A 409 -7.50 -15.46 -20.60
CA ALA A 409 -6.34 -16.35 -20.58
C ALA A 409 -5.13 -15.67 -19.93
N TYR A 410 -4.42 -16.41 -19.08
CA TYR A 410 -3.27 -15.93 -18.31
C TYR A 410 -1.96 -16.32 -18.97
N GLN A 411 -0.98 -15.42 -18.95
CA GLN A 411 0.37 -15.73 -19.40
C GLN A 411 1.10 -16.61 -18.37
N TYR A 412 1.51 -17.81 -18.78
CA TYR A 412 2.05 -18.84 -17.89
C TYR A 412 3.14 -18.33 -16.95
N PHE A 413 4.21 -17.75 -17.49
CA PHE A 413 5.36 -17.28 -16.70
C PHE A 413 5.06 -16.04 -15.86
N GLN A 414 4.01 -15.28 -16.17
CA GLN A 414 3.62 -14.11 -15.39
C GLN A 414 3.05 -14.52 -14.02
N PHE A 415 2.38 -15.66 -13.95
CA PHE A 415 1.73 -16.18 -12.74
C PHE A 415 2.43 -17.42 -12.17
N LEU A 416 3.51 -17.89 -12.79
CA LEU A 416 4.31 -19.00 -12.30
C LEU A 416 5.03 -18.60 -11.01
N SER A 417 4.88 -19.40 -9.96
CA SER A 417 5.56 -19.14 -8.69
C SER A 417 7.08 -19.22 -8.84
N ALA A 418 7.77 -18.26 -8.24
CA ALA A 418 9.21 -18.20 -8.02
C ALA A 418 9.72 -19.40 -7.21
N ARG A 419 8.85 -20.18 -6.57
CA ARG A 419 9.23 -21.42 -5.87
C ARG A 419 9.37 -22.63 -6.78
N THR A 420 8.92 -22.54 -8.03
CA THR A 420 9.14 -23.61 -9.01
C THR A 420 10.61 -23.70 -9.41
N THR A 421 11.03 -24.85 -9.91
CA THR A 421 12.37 -25.03 -10.49
C THR A 421 12.29 -25.07 -12.01
N THR A 422 13.30 -24.51 -12.68
CA THR A 422 13.48 -24.64 -14.12
C THR A 422 14.10 -25.99 -14.49
N ASN A 423 13.66 -26.58 -15.61
CA ASN A 423 14.20 -27.81 -16.19
C ASN A 423 15.47 -27.58 -17.02
N TYR A 424 15.97 -26.34 -17.08
CA TYR A 424 17.23 -26.02 -17.75
C TYR A 424 18.44 -26.23 -16.85
N THR A 425 19.51 -26.76 -17.43
CA THR A 425 20.82 -26.87 -16.77
C THR A 425 21.58 -25.54 -16.84
N ALA A 426 22.59 -25.37 -15.99
CA ALA A 426 23.48 -24.21 -16.02
C ALA A 426 24.06 -23.95 -17.43
N ALA A 427 24.53 -25.00 -18.10
CA ALA A 427 25.10 -24.89 -19.45
C ALA A 427 24.08 -24.43 -20.49
N GLN A 428 22.82 -24.85 -20.38
CA GLN A 428 21.76 -24.38 -21.29
C GLN A 428 21.44 -22.90 -21.05
N LEU A 429 21.39 -22.45 -19.79
CA LEU A 429 21.20 -21.04 -19.47
C LEU A 429 22.36 -20.17 -19.99
N ASP A 430 23.61 -20.60 -19.82
CA ASP A 430 24.78 -19.91 -20.39
C ASP A 430 24.78 -19.92 -21.92
N SER A 431 24.32 -21.01 -22.54
CA SER A 431 24.16 -21.09 -24.00
C SER A 431 23.16 -20.05 -24.50
N TYR A 432 22.01 -19.89 -23.82
CA TYR A 432 21.06 -18.82 -24.13
C TYR A 432 21.68 -17.43 -23.96
N ILE A 433 22.38 -17.18 -22.84
CA ILE A 433 23.03 -15.89 -22.59
C ILE A 433 23.98 -15.55 -23.74
N LYS A 434 24.85 -16.48 -24.14
CA LYS A 434 25.78 -16.29 -25.27
C LYS A 434 25.04 -15.95 -26.57
N LYS A 435 23.99 -16.71 -26.89
CA LYS A 435 23.16 -16.46 -28.09
C LYS A 435 22.52 -15.07 -28.05
N ALA A 436 21.84 -14.74 -26.95
CA ALA A 436 21.16 -13.45 -26.80
C ALA A 436 22.13 -12.26 -26.89
N LEU A 437 23.33 -12.38 -26.32
CA LEU A 437 24.36 -11.34 -26.41
C LEU A 437 24.90 -11.18 -27.82
N ALA A 438 25.10 -12.29 -28.55
CA ALA A 438 25.51 -12.23 -29.95
C ALA A 438 24.44 -11.52 -30.82
N GLU A 439 23.16 -11.84 -30.61
CA GLU A 439 22.04 -11.15 -31.27
C GLU A 439 21.99 -9.67 -30.93
N ARG A 440 22.21 -9.28 -29.66
CA ARG A 440 22.28 -7.87 -29.25
C ARG A 440 23.47 -7.15 -29.88
N GLN A 441 24.64 -7.77 -29.94
CA GLN A 441 25.82 -7.18 -30.55
C GLN A 441 25.66 -7.01 -32.07
N ALA A 442 25.00 -7.96 -32.72
CA ALA A 442 24.72 -7.93 -34.16
C ALA A 442 23.80 -6.77 -34.58
N THR A 443 23.07 -6.15 -33.65
CA THR A 443 22.25 -4.96 -33.98
C THR A 443 23.11 -3.71 -34.27
N GLY A 444 24.42 -3.74 -34.01
CA GLY A 444 25.32 -2.61 -34.24
C GLY A 444 25.11 -1.40 -33.32
N LEU A 445 24.21 -1.50 -32.33
CA LEU A 445 23.92 -0.41 -31.40
C LEU A 445 25.10 -0.20 -30.46
N ALA A 446 25.54 1.05 -30.30
CA ALA A 446 26.71 1.40 -29.48
C ALA A 446 26.66 0.82 -28.05
N LYS A 447 25.46 0.79 -27.44
CA LYS A 447 25.26 0.24 -26.09
C LYS A 447 25.51 -1.27 -25.97
N TYR A 448 25.52 -2.02 -27.07
CA TYR A 448 25.82 -3.45 -27.12
C TYR A 448 27.18 -3.75 -27.76
N LYS A 449 28.03 -2.73 -27.92
CA LYS A 449 29.41 -2.93 -28.39
C LYS A 449 30.14 -3.87 -27.42
N ASP A 450 30.74 -4.92 -27.98
CA ASP A 450 31.42 -5.99 -27.26
C ASP A 450 30.55 -6.72 -26.22
N ALA A 451 29.23 -6.74 -26.37
CA ALA A 451 28.33 -7.40 -25.42
C ALA A 451 28.70 -8.88 -25.16
N THR A 452 29.21 -9.60 -26.16
CA THR A 452 29.64 -11.00 -26.00
C THR A 452 30.91 -11.16 -25.15
N LYS A 453 31.59 -10.05 -24.82
CA LYS A 453 32.80 -10.03 -23.98
C LYS A 453 32.59 -9.30 -22.66
N LYS A 454 31.78 -8.24 -22.66
CA LYS A 454 31.62 -7.31 -21.52
C LYS A 454 30.40 -7.57 -20.64
N SER A 455 29.40 -8.28 -21.14
CA SER A 455 28.17 -8.49 -20.37
C SER A 455 28.45 -9.17 -19.03
N LYS A 456 27.85 -8.61 -17.97
CA LYS A 456 27.91 -9.19 -16.63
C LYS A 456 27.04 -10.43 -16.43
N LEU A 457 26.34 -10.88 -17.48
CA LEU A 457 25.57 -12.13 -17.45
C LEU A 457 26.41 -13.36 -17.80
N ILE A 458 27.58 -13.19 -18.40
CA ILE A 458 28.42 -14.28 -18.90
C ILE A 458 28.84 -15.19 -17.73
N GLY A 459 28.53 -16.49 -17.82
CA GLY A 459 28.93 -17.50 -16.84
C GLY A 459 28.04 -17.58 -15.60
N LEU A 460 26.88 -16.92 -15.59
CA LEU A 460 25.97 -16.97 -14.45
C LEU A 460 25.21 -18.29 -14.31
N GLY A 461 25.19 -19.16 -15.32
CA GLY A 461 24.40 -20.40 -15.32
C GLY A 461 24.56 -21.24 -14.05
N ALA A 462 25.79 -21.47 -13.59
CA ALA A 462 26.07 -22.24 -12.39
C ALA A 462 25.53 -21.55 -11.11
N THR A 463 25.73 -20.24 -11.00
CA THR A 463 25.23 -19.43 -9.89
C THR A 463 23.71 -19.44 -9.83
N LEU A 464 23.04 -19.31 -10.98
CA LEU A 464 21.58 -19.32 -11.08
C LEU A 464 21.01 -20.66 -10.55
N LYS A 465 21.59 -21.79 -10.96
CA LYS A 465 21.17 -23.11 -10.46
C LYS A 465 21.49 -23.31 -8.98
N LYS A 466 22.62 -22.78 -8.50
CA LYS A 466 22.96 -22.79 -7.08
C LYS A 466 21.93 -22.02 -6.25
N VAL A 467 21.57 -20.81 -6.69
CA VAL A 467 20.52 -20.00 -6.04
C VAL A 467 19.17 -20.69 -6.06
N GLU A 468 18.80 -21.34 -7.16
CA GLU A 468 17.55 -22.10 -7.22
C GLU A 468 17.53 -23.26 -6.21
N ALA A 469 18.63 -24.00 -6.10
CA ALA A 469 18.75 -25.12 -5.17
C ALA A 469 18.78 -24.67 -3.70
N GLU A 470 19.58 -23.66 -3.38
CA GLU A 470 19.84 -23.25 -1.99
C GLU A 470 18.82 -22.24 -1.46
N LYS A 471 18.39 -21.31 -2.31
CA LYS A 471 17.54 -20.16 -1.93
C LYS A 471 16.08 -20.32 -2.38
N ARG A 472 15.78 -21.39 -3.12
CA ARG A 472 14.45 -21.75 -3.60
C ARG A 472 13.78 -20.63 -4.40
N ILE A 473 14.55 -20.00 -5.27
CA ILE A 473 14.06 -19.01 -6.24
C ILE A 473 14.39 -19.52 -7.64
N ASN A 474 13.37 -19.63 -8.49
CA ASN A 474 13.44 -20.11 -9.86
C ASN A 474 14.57 -19.42 -10.64
N ALA A 475 15.50 -20.22 -11.18
CA ALA A 475 16.67 -19.69 -11.90
C ALA A 475 16.31 -18.96 -13.19
N LEU A 476 15.23 -19.37 -13.87
CA LEU A 476 14.74 -18.73 -15.09
C LEU A 476 14.16 -17.34 -14.79
N LEU A 477 13.46 -17.18 -13.67
CA LEU A 477 12.96 -15.88 -13.18
C LEU A 477 14.13 -14.93 -12.88
N VAL A 478 15.15 -15.40 -12.15
CA VAL A 478 16.32 -14.58 -11.80
C VAL A 478 17.07 -14.13 -13.06
N LEU A 479 17.26 -15.04 -14.04
CA LEU A 479 17.88 -14.67 -15.31
C LEU A 479 17.04 -13.65 -16.10
N ALA A 480 15.72 -13.85 -16.15
CA ALA A 480 14.81 -12.92 -16.81
C ALA A 480 14.84 -11.53 -16.19
N MET A 481 14.85 -11.44 -14.86
CA MET A 481 15.05 -10.18 -14.13
C MET A 481 16.41 -9.56 -14.43
N ALA A 482 17.49 -10.34 -14.39
CA ALA A 482 18.83 -9.84 -14.68
C ALA A 482 18.90 -9.24 -16.09
N ILE A 483 18.35 -9.94 -17.09
CA ILE A 483 18.29 -9.41 -18.46
C ILE A 483 17.51 -8.11 -18.51
N HIS A 484 16.34 -8.05 -17.85
CA HIS A 484 15.45 -6.91 -17.90
C HIS A 484 16.06 -5.66 -17.25
N GLU A 485 16.56 -5.81 -16.02
CA GLU A 485 17.03 -4.70 -15.18
C GLU A 485 18.42 -4.17 -15.57
N SER A 486 19.25 -5.01 -16.20
CA SER A 486 20.62 -4.64 -16.55
C SER A 486 20.85 -4.45 -18.05
N ASP A 487 19.80 -4.42 -18.86
CA ASP A 487 19.90 -4.40 -20.33
C ASP A 487 20.89 -5.48 -20.83
N TYR A 488 20.59 -6.74 -20.51
CA TYR A 488 21.46 -7.90 -20.81
C TYR A 488 22.87 -7.81 -20.16
N GLY A 489 22.98 -7.21 -18.99
CA GLY A 489 24.25 -7.04 -18.26
C GLY A 489 25.13 -5.91 -18.78
N MET A 490 24.61 -5.04 -19.65
CA MET A 490 25.35 -3.97 -20.32
C MET A 490 25.07 -2.57 -19.75
N SER A 491 24.08 -2.43 -18.85
CA SER A 491 23.78 -1.15 -18.21
C SER A 491 24.97 -0.61 -17.43
N ARG A 492 25.05 0.72 -17.27
CA ARG A 492 26.11 1.37 -16.51
C ARG A 492 26.26 0.79 -15.10
N HIS A 493 25.16 0.58 -14.38
CA HIS A 493 25.19 0.01 -13.03
C HIS A 493 25.65 -1.45 -13.01
N ALA A 494 25.31 -2.25 -14.02
CA ALA A 494 25.87 -3.58 -14.14
C ALA A 494 27.39 -3.52 -14.37
N GLN A 495 27.84 -2.68 -15.31
CA GLN A 495 29.25 -2.58 -15.68
C GLN A 495 30.13 -2.06 -14.53
N VAL A 496 29.70 -0.99 -13.85
CA VAL A 496 30.47 -0.29 -12.82
C VAL A 496 30.26 -0.90 -11.43
N ASN A 497 29.01 -1.20 -11.06
CA ASN A 497 28.63 -1.58 -9.70
C ASN A 497 28.37 -3.09 -9.55
N ASN A 498 28.48 -3.87 -10.63
CA ASN A 498 28.01 -5.26 -10.70
C ASN A 498 26.55 -5.44 -10.25
N ASN A 499 25.75 -4.38 -10.31
CA ASN A 499 24.36 -4.37 -9.88
C ASN A 499 23.46 -4.72 -11.06
N LEU A 500 23.08 -6.00 -11.14
CA LEU A 500 22.28 -6.53 -12.24
C LEU A 500 20.78 -6.23 -12.13
N PHE A 501 20.31 -5.72 -10.98
CA PHE A 501 18.89 -5.69 -10.63
C PHE A 501 18.39 -4.31 -10.21
N GLY A 502 19.20 -3.26 -10.40
CA GLY A 502 18.83 -1.89 -10.02
C GLY A 502 18.64 -1.69 -8.50
N ILE A 503 19.22 -2.54 -7.65
CA ILE A 503 18.97 -2.51 -6.21
C ILE A 503 19.50 -1.21 -5.61
N ALA A 504 18.61 -0.47 -4.93
CA ALA A 504 18.87 0.85 -4.35
C ALA A 504 19.35 1.92 -5.37
N VAL A 505 18.98 1.77 -6.64
CA VAL A 505 19.12 2.85 -7.63
C VAL A 505 17.84 3.69 -7.57
N TYR A 506 17.96 4.94 -7.14
CA TYR A 506 16.82 5.86 -7.03
C TYR A 506 16.91 6.92 -8.12
N ASP A 507 15.78 7.29 -8.74
CA ASP A 507 15.73 8.32 -9.80
C ASP A 507 16.32 9.67 -9.34
N SER A 508 16.23 9.97 -8.04
CA SER A 508 16.80 11.19 -7.45
C SER A 508 18.32 11.16 -7.29
N LYS A 509 18.94 9.97 -7.28
CA LYS A 509 20.36 9.73 -6.99
C LYS A 509 20.88 8.45 -7.67
N PRO A 510 20.84 8.37 -9.00
CA PRO A 510 21.15 7.13 -9.72
C PRO A 510 22.58 6.62 -9.43
N GLU A 511 23.53 7.51 -9.19
CA GLU A 511 24.93 7.20 -8.84
C GLU A 511 25.14 6.46 -7.51
N GLU A 512 24.20 6.53 -6.56
CA GLU A 512 24.28 5.86 -5.24
C GLU A 512 23.84 4.38 -5.28
N GLY A 513 23.50 3.85 -6.46
CA GLY A 513 23.11 2.46 -6.65
C GLY A 513 24.07 1.46 -6.01
N LYS A 514 23.53 0.51 -5.23
CA LYS A 514 24.34 -0.43 -4.44
C LYS A 514 25.41 -1.10 -5.30
N SER A 515 26.67 -1.04 -4.83
CA SER A 515 27.79 -1.74 -5.46
C SER A 515 27.97 -3.13 -4.86
N PHE A 516 28.30 -4.09 -5.73
CA PHE A 516 28.55 -5.47 -5.36
C PHE A 516 29.96 -5.88 -5.79
N PRO A 517 30.65 -6.73 -4.99
CA PRO A 517 31.97 -7.24 -5.34
C PRO A 517 32.00 -8.00 -6.68
N SER A 518 30.88 -8.61 -7.07
CA SER A 518 30.75 -9.36 -8.32
C SER A 518 29.29 -9.49 -8.77
N PRO A 519 29.04 -9.85 -10.04
CA PRO A 519 27.68 -10.17 -10.51
C PRO A 519 27.05 -11.34 -9.73
N VAL A 520 27.87 -12.30 -9.29
CA VAL A 520 27.42 -13.41 -8.43
C VAL A 520 26.90 -12.89 -7.09
N ALA A 521 27.58 -11.92 -6.49
CA ALA A 521 27.14 -11.31 -5.23
C ALA A 521 25.80 -10.56 -5.39
N SER A 522 25.56 -9.89 -6.52
CA SER A 522 24.27 -9.25 -6.77
C SER A 522 23.13 -10.25 -6.98
N VAL A 523 23.40 -11.38 -7.66
CA VAL A 523 22.43 -12.49 -7.81
C VAL A 523 22.04 -13.09 -6.46
N ASN A 524 23.02 -13.38 -5.60
CA ASN A 524 22.74 -13.88 -4.25
C ASN A 524 21.96 -12.86 -3.40
N HIS A 525 22.31 -11.57 -3.52
CA HIS A 525 21.61 -10.53 -2.77
C HIS A 525 20.16 -10.33 -3.24
N LEU A 526 19.88 -10.43 -4.54
CA LEU A 526 18.50 -10.42 -5.03
C LEU A 526 17.70 -11.55 -4.39
N ALA A 527 18.20 -12.78 -4.42
CA ALA A 527 17.46 -13.95 -3.97
C ALA A 527 17.09 -13.86 -2.48
N ASP A 528 18.06 -13.61 -1.60
CA ASP A 528 17.84 -13.61 -0.16
C ASP A 528 17.54 -12.24 0.43
N GLY A 529 18.39 -11.25 0.10
CA GLY A 529 18.30 -9.90 0.65
C GLY A 529 17.15 -9.08 0.11
N TYR A 530 16.41 -9.60 -0.87
CA TYR A 530 15.30 -8.89 -1.51
C TYR A 530 14.07 -9.79 -1.70
N LEU A 531 14.15 -10.80 -2.57
CA LEU A 531 12.99 -11.63 -2.92
C LEU A 531 12.49 -12.42 -1.72
N ASN A 532 13.34 -13.21 -1.06
CA ASN A 532 12.95 -13.96 0.13
C ASN A 532 12.66 -13.06 1.34
N ASP A 533 13.44 -11.99 1.58
CA ASP A 533 13.20 -11.06 2.70
C ASP A 533 11.87 -10.28 2.58
N ARG A 534 11.42 -9.97 1.34
CA ARG A 534 10.37 -8.95 1.14
C ARG A 534 9.21 -9.35 0.26
N TYR A 535 9.43 -10.10 -0.83
CA TYR A 535 8.44 -10.21 -1.91
C TYR A 535 7.79 -11.59 -2.03
N VAL A 536 8.53 -12.65 -1.73
CA VAL A 536 8.11 -14.03 -2.00
C VAL A 536 7.59 -14.72 -0.75
N VAL A 537 8.28 -14.57 0.39
CA VAL A 537 7.89 -15.24 1.64
C VAL A 537 6.68 -14.53 2.26
N PRO A 538 5.54 -15.22 2.43
CA PRO A 538 4.39 -14.70 3.15
C PRO A 538 4.72 -14.52 4.63
N ASN A 539 3.98 -13.66 5.34
CA ASN A 539 4.20 -13.48 6.77
C ASN A 539 3.84 -14.77 7.54
N PRO A 540 4.80 -15.39 8.27
CA PRO A 540 4.44 -16.46 9.18
C PRO A 540 3.56 -15.92 10.31
N VAL A 541 2.73 -16.80 10.88
CA VAL A 541 1.87 -16.46 12.01
C VAL A 541 2.75 -15.98 13.18
N GLY A 542 2.55 -14.74 13.65
CA GLY A 542 3.33 -14.13 14.73
C GLY A 542 4.62 -13.40 14.31
N ALA A 543 4.86 -13.16 13.02
CA ALA A 543 6.03 -12.40 12.56
C ALA A 543 6.03 -10.95 13.04
N TRP A 544 7.15 -10.49 13.61
CA TRP A 544 7.36 -9.10 14.06
C TRP A 544 7.53 -8.11 12.89
N LYS A 545 8.08 -8.57 11.76
CA LYS A 545 8.24 -7.79 10.52
C LYS A 545 7.23 -8.28 9.49
N GLN A 546 6.41 -7.37 8.96
CA GLN A 546 5.48 -7.69 7.90
C GLN A 546 6.17 -7.61 6.52
N SER A 547 6.40 -8.77 5.89
CA SER A 547 6.68 -8.94 4.46
C SER A 547 5.66 -8.19 3.61
N VAL A 548 6.13 -7.61 2.50
CA VAL A 548 5.32 -6.95 1.48
C VAL A 548 4.89 -7.93 0.38
N SER A 549 4.94 -9.24 0.66
CA SER A 549 4.54 -10.28 -0.29
C SER A 549 3.08 -10.14 -0.70
N ASN A 550 2.87 -10.13 -2.02
CA ASN A 550 1.56 -10.12 -2.65
C ASN A 550 1.40 -11.36 -3.56
N GLY A 551 2.09 -12.46 -3.22
CA GLY A 551 2.17 -13.67 -4.02
C GLY A 551 3.55 -13.87 -4.65
N ALA A 552 3.95 -15.13 -4.78
CA ALA A 552 5.29 -15.52 -5.18
C ALA A 552 5.53 -15.49 -6.71
N ALA A 553 4.85 -14.68 -7.51
CA ALA A 553 5.04 -14.65 -8.98
C ALA A 553 5.50 -13.26 -9.44
N ALA A 554 6.03 -13.14 -10.68
CA ALA A 554 6.34 -11.82 -11.26
C ALA A 554 5.10 -10.91 -11.26
N GLY A 555 3.97 -11.46 -11.72
CA GLY A 555 2.64 -10.91 -11.54
C GLY A 555 2.36 -9.61 -12.28
N ASN A 556 1.52 -8.78 -11.70
CA ASN A 556 1.11 -7.47 -12.19
C ASN A 556 0.90 -6.52 -10.97
N LYS A 557 0.24 -5.39 -11.18
CA LYS A 557 0.02 -4.43 -10.09
C LYS A 557 -0.99 -4.85 -9.04
N GLY A 558 -1.85 -5.83 -9.36
CA GLY A 558 -2.77 -6.45 -8.42
C GLY A 558 -2.11 -7.58 -7.60
N VAL A 559 -1.22 -8.35 -8.18
CA VAL A 559 -0.65 -9.55 -7.53
C VAL A 559 0.80 -9.79 -7.92
N GLY A 560 1.58 -10.36 -7.03
CA GLY A 560 2.97 -10.76 -7.27
C GLY A 560 3.99 -9.72 -6.82
N ILE A 561 5.23 -9.91 -7.27
CA ILE A 561 6.38 -9.07 -6.97
C ILE A 561 6.14 -7.63 -7.48
N ASN A 562 5.52 -7.46 -8.65
CA ASN A 562 5.33 -6.14 -9.27
C ASN A 562 4.45 -5.17 -8.44
N VAL A 563 3.65 -5.67 -7.51
CA VAL A 563 2.81 -4.81 -6.65
C VAL A 563 3.68 -3.78 -5.91
N LYS A 564 4.89 -4.18 -5.49
CA LYS A 564 5.78 -3.35 -4.65
C LYS A 564 7.22 -3.25 -5.18
N TYR A 565 7.55 -3.85 -6.31
CA TYR A 565 8.94 -3.93 -6.80
C TYR A 565 9.32 -2.79 -7.75
N ALA A 566 8.50 -2.50 -8.76
CA ALA A 566 8.79 -1.50 -9.78
C ALA A 566 7.63 -0.52 -9.94
N SER A 567 7.88 0.74 -10.32
CA SER A 567 6.81 1.68 -10.70
C SER A 567 6.20 1.35 -12.06
N ASP A 568 6.93 0.64 -12.92
CA ASP A 568 6.48 0.15 -14.21
C ASP A 568 5.35 -0.88 -14.07
N ILE A 569 4.15 -0.50 -14.47
CA ILE A 569 2.96 -1.34 -14.38
C ILE A 569 3.07 -2.63 -15.20
N ALA A 570 3.97 -2.67 -16.20
CA ALA A 570 4.19 -3.82 -17.07
C ALA A 570 5.42 -4.65 -16.72
N TRP A 571 6.18 -4.30 -15.67
CA TRP A 571 7.40 -5.01 -15.27
C TRP A 571 7.21 -6.53 -15.20
N GLY A 572 6.17 -7.00 -14.52
CA GLY A 572 5.94 -8.44 -14.36
C GLY A 572 5.64 -9.15 -15.69
N GLY A 573 4.93 -8.49 -16.60
CA GLY A 573 4.71 -8.98 -17.96
C GLY A 573 5.99 -8.99 -18.81
N LYS A 574 6.86 -7.98 -18.67
CA LYS A 574 8.16 -7.93 -19.38
C LYS A 574 9.10 -9.03 -18.90
N VAL A 575 9.21 -9.23 -17.59
CA VAL A 575 10.00 -10.32 -16.98
C VAL A 575 9.47 -11.68 -17.45
N ALA A 576 8.15 -11.90 -17.41
CA ALA A 576 7.53 -13.12 -17.94
C ALA A 576 7.80 -13.32 -19.44
N GLY A 577 7.79 -12.24 -20.23
CA GLY A 577 8.16 -12.24 -21.64
C GLY A 577 9.62 -12.63 -21.91
N HIS A 578 10.54 -12.31 -20.99
CA HIS A 578 11.90 -12.83 -21.04
C HIS A 578 11.94 -14.33 -20.74
N MET A 579 11.25 -14.80 -19.70
CA MET A 579 11.17 -16.23 -19.36
C MET A 579 10.61 -17.04 -20.54
N TYR A 580 9.52 -16.55 -21.16
CA TYR A 580 8.92 -17.17 -22.35
C TYR A 580 9.91 -17.30 -23.50
N ARG A 581 10.66 -16.25 -23.85
CA ARG A 581 11.63 -16.28 -24.95
C ARG A 581 12.82 -17.18 -24.66
N ILE A 582 13.29 -17.22 -23.41
CA ILE A 582 14.33 -18.17 -23.00
C ILE A 582 13.83 -19.61 -23.18
N ASP A 583 12.62 -19.89 -22.69
CA ASP A 583 12.01 -21.22 -22.79
C ASP A 583 11.82 -21.65 -24.24
N GLN A 584 11.31 -20.76 -25.10
CA GLN A 584 11.16 -21.01 -26.53
C GLN A 584 12.50 -21.31 -27.21
N ALA A 585 13.56 -20.56 -26.86
CA ALA A 585 14.88 -20.73 -27.44
C ALA A 585 15.60 -22.01 -26.99
N LEU A 586 15.26 -22.55 -25.82
CA LEU A 586 15.92 -23.73 -25.23
C LEU A 586 15.09 -25.02 -25.31
N GLY A 587 13.96 -25.01 -26.04
CA GLY A 587 13.18 -26.21 -26.36
C GLY A 587 11.94 -26.44 -25.51
N LYS A 588 11.37 -25.38 -24.92
CA LYS A 588 10.06 -25.36 -24.24
C LYS A 588 9.91 -26.35 -23.09
N LYS A 589 10.96 -26.48 -22.28
CA LYS A 589 11.00 -27.43 -21.16
C LYS A 589 10.22 -26.97 -19.94
N ASP A 590 9.87 -25.69 -19.79
CA ASP A 590 9.18 -25.18 -18.60
C ASP A 590 7.72 -24.76 -18.83
N PHE A 591 7.37 -24.29 -20.02
CA PHE A 591 6.00 -23.87 -20.32
C PHE A 591 5.00 -25.01 -20.09
N GLY A 592 3.95 -24.75 -19.31
CA GLY A 592 2.89 -25.72 -19.02
C GLY A 592 3.29 -26.90 -18.13
N LYS A 593 4.50 -26.90 -17.53
CA LYS A 593 4.93 -27.98 -16.62
C LYS A 593 4.19 -27.99 -15.28
N TYR A 594 3.76 -26.84 -14.80
CA TYR A 594 3.08 -26.69 -13.53
C TYR A 594 1.63 -26.27 -13.75
N GLN A 595 0.71 -26.81 -12.95
CA GLN A 595 -0.66 -26.32 -12.92
C GLN A 595 -0.74 -25.12 -11.97
N ILE A 596 -1.17 -23.97 -12.48
CA ILE A 596 -1.26 -22.72 -11.72
C ILE A 596 -2.72 -22.46 -11.36
N GLY A 597 -2.97 -22.01 -10.14
CA GLY A 597 -4.27 -21.51 -9.70
C GLY A 597 -4.13 -20.17 -8.98
N LEU A 598 -5.26 -19.52 -8.71
CA LEU A 598 -5.34 -18.36 -7.81
C LEU A 598 -6.18 -18.73 -6.60
N THR A 599 -5.79 -18.24 -5.42
CA THR A 599 -6.68 -18.28 -4.26
C THR A 599 -7.93 -17.43 -4.53
N ASN A 600 -9.09 -17.82 -3.99
CA ASN A 600 -10.34 -17.10 -4.21
C ASN A 600 -10.98 -16.54 -2.93
N VAL A 601 -10.31 -16.70 -1.78
CA VAL A 601 -10.76 -16.21 -0.48
C VAL A 601 -9.65 -15.44 0.22
N GLU A 602 -10.02 -14.43 0.99
CA GLU A 602 -9.13 -13.70 1.88
C GLU A 602 -8.83 -14.52 3.15
N GLY A 603 -7.68 -14.26 3.76
CA GLY A 603 -7.29 -14.93 5.00
C GLY A 603 -7.11 -16.46 4.90
N LEU A 604 -6.81 -16.98 3.71
CA LEU A 604 -6.66 -18.42 3.46
C LEU A 604 -5.50 -19.01 4.27
N ASN A 605 -5.82 -19.96 5.14
CA ASN A 605 -4.83 -20.73 5.88
C ASN A 605 -4.13 -21.74 4.97
N VAL A 606 -2.80 -21.75 5.01
CA VAL A 606 -1.95 -22.70 4.31
C VAL A 606 -1.31 -23.64 5.34
N ARG A 607 -1.50 -24.95 5.21
CA ARG A 607 -1.17 -25.94 6.24
C ARG A 607 -0.06 -26.90 5.81
N SER A 608 0.64 -27.47 6.79
CA SER A 608 1.69 -28.46 6.55
C SER A 608 1.17 -29.80 6.06
N THR A 609 -0.02 -30.19 6.52
CA THR A 609 -0.80 -31.35 6.07
C THR A 609 -2.29 -30.95 6.15
N PRO A 610 -3.23 -31.74 5.57
CA PRO A 610 -4.67 -31.49 5.69
C PRO A 610 -5.15 -31.13 7.11
N ASN A 611 -4.62 -31.79 8.15
CA ASN A 611 -4.98 -31.49 9.54
C ASN A 611 -3.81 -30.91 10.35
N GLY A 612 -2.77 -30.45 9.66
CA GLY A 612 -1.53 -29.97 10.26
C GLY A 612 -1.59 -28.52 10.72
N ALA A 613 -0.48 -28.08 11.31
CA ALA A 613 -0.26 -26.69 11.70
C ALA A 613 -0.34 -25.75 10.49
N ILE A 614 -0.78 -24.52 10.75
CA ILE A 614 -0.77 -23.44 9.77
C ILE A 614 0.69 -23.01 9.56
N GLN A 615 1.19 -23.13 8.33
CA GLN A 615 2.51 -22.61 7.96
C GLN A 615 2.48 -21.08 7.89
N PHE A 616 1.49 -20.55 7.16
CA PHE A 616 1.24 -19.13 6.95
C PHE A 616 -0.21 -18.90 6.50
N LYS A 617 -0.59 -17.64 6.35
CA LYS A 617 -1.90 -17.22 5.86
C LYS A 617 -1.74 -16.28 4.67
N TYR A 618 -2.36 -16.59 3.54
CA TYR A 618 -2.55 -15.60 2.49
C TYR A 618 -3.58 -14.59 2.99
N ARG A 619 -3.16 -13.33 3.15
CA ARG A 619 -4.04 -12.29 3.69
C ARG A 619 -5.19 -11.97 2.74
N GLU A 620 -4.95 -12.09 1.45
CA GLU A 620 -5.88 -11.70 0.40
C GLU A 620 -6.16 -12.84 -0.57
N ALA A 621 -7.28 -12.73 -1.27
CA ALA A 621 -7.57 -13.54 -2.43
C ALA A 621 -6.67 -13.17 -3.62
N GLY A 622 -6.73 -13.99 -4.67
CA GLY A 622 -6.03 -13.79 -5.93
C GLY A 622 -4.55 -14.13 -5.90
N MET A 623 -4.05 -14.85 -4.88
CA MET A 623 -2.63 -15.21 -4.76
C MET A 623 -2.31 -16.41 -5.66
N PRO A 624 -1.25 -16.37 -6.48
CA PRO A 624 -0.87 -17.49 -7.33
C PRO A 624 -0.35 -18.66 -6.50
N VAL A 625 -0.85 -19.85 -6.80
CA VAL A 625 -0.41 -21.11 -6.21
C VAL A 625 -0.08 -22.10 -7.31
N VAL A 626 0.97 -22.91 -7.09
CA VAL A 626 1.30 -24.03 -7.97
C VAL A 626 0.74 -25.30 -7.36
N MET A 627 -0.21 -25.91 -8.05
CA MET A 627 -0.92 -27.11 -7.63
C MET A 627 -0.14 -28.36 -8.03
N ILE A 628 -0.02 -29.29 -7.08
CA ILE A 628 0.66 -30.58 -7.25
C ILE A 628 -0.39 -31.69 -7.27
N GLY A 629 -0.59 -32.29 -8.43
CA GLY A 629 -1.57 -33.37 -8.63
C GLY A 629 -3.02 -32.93 -8.42
N ALA A 630 -3.94 -33.89 -8.53
CA ALA A 630 -5.37 -33.66 -8.30
C ALA A 630 -5.66 -33.51 -6.80
N PRO A 631 -6.73 -32.76 -6.43
CA PRO A 631 -7.21 -32.71 -5.05
C PRO A 631 -7.52 -34.10 -4.48
N ALA A 632 -7.24 -34.29 -3.19
CA ALA A 632 -7.59 -35.50 -2.44
C ALA A 632 -8.32 -35.12 -1.15
N SER A 633 -9.47 -35.74 -0.90
CA SER A 633 -10.30 -35.50 0.30
C SER A 633 -10.57 -34.02 0.61
N GLY A 634 -10.81 -33.21 -0.43
CA GLY A 634 -11.07 -31.76 -0.32
C GLY A 634 -9.82 -30.88 -0.16
N TRP A 635 -8.62 -31.46 -0.22
CA TRP A 635 -7.35 -30.74 -0.09
C TRP A 635 -6.59 -30.71 -1.41
N GLN A 636 -6.09 -29.53 -1.77
CA GLN A 636 -5.13 -29.33 -2.84
C GLN A 636 -3.72 -29.24 -2.24
N LYS A 637 -2.83 -30.13 -2.66
CA LYS A 637 -1.40 -30.01 -2.40
C LYS A 637 -0.82 -28.92 -3.29
N ILE A 638 0.03 -28.06 -2.74
CA ILE A 638 0.69 -26.96 -3.45
C ILE A 638 2.18 -26.91 -3.13
N ILE A 639 2.96 -26.23 -3.98
CA ILE A 639 4.31 -25.79 -3.62
C ILE A 639 4.17 -24.67 -2.59
N SER A 640 4.88 -24.78 -1.47
CA SER A 640 4.84 -23.77 -0.41
C SER A 640 5.70 -22.55 -0.74
N ASP A 641 5.11 -21.36 -0.58
CA ASP A 641 5.78 -20.07 -0.68
C ASP A 641 6.68 -19.76 0.54
N GLU A 642 6.45 -20.44 1.65
CA GLU A 642 7.24 -20.38 2.87
C GLU A 642 8.53 -21.22 2.74
N LEU A 643 9.68 -20.63 3.09
CA LEU A 643 11.00 -21.25 2.86
C LEU A 643 11.25 -22.54 3.63
N ARG A 644 10.66 -22.68 4.81
CA ARG A 644 10.83 -23.84 5.69
C ARG A 644 10.19 -25.11 5.14
N TYR A 645 9.24 -24.98 4.21
CA TYR A 645 8.44 -26.10 3.71
C TYR A 645 8.50 -26.18 2.19
N LYS A 646 8.69 -27.39 1.65
CA LYS A 646 8.63 -27.62 0.18
C LYS A 646 7.20 -27.65 -0.33
N GLU A 647 6.32 -28.30 0.42
CA GLU A 647 4.92 -28.50 0.10
C GLU A 647 4.01 -27.91 1.19
N ALA A 648 2.79 -27.61 0.79
CA ALA A 648 1.71 -27.23 1.70
C ALA A 648 0.36 -27.70 1.16
N TYR A 649 -0.68 -27.47 1.95
CA TYR A 649 -2.04 -27.85 1.65
C TYR A 649 -2.99 -26.69 1.89
N VAL A 650 -3.95 -26.54 0.99
CA VAL A 650 -5.09 -25.63 1.09
C VAL A 650 -6.36 -26.39 0.73
N PHE A 651 -7.52 -25.94 1.22
CA PHE A 651 -8.77 -26.54 0.77
C PHE A 651 -8.96 -26.24 -0.73
N SER A 652 -9.30 -27.27 -1.51
CA SER A 652 -9.35 -27.19 -2.97
C SER A 652 -10.41 -26.22 -3.47
N GLN A 653 -11.53 -26.07 -2.76
CA GLN A 653 -12.57 -25.09 -3.09
C GLN A 653 -12.08 -23.63 -3.05
N TYR A 654 -10.97 -23.36 -2.35
CA TYR A 654 -10.40 -22.02 -2.25
C TYR A 654 -9.33 -21.70 -3.28
N VAL A 655 -9.15 -22.58 -4.27
CA VAL A 655 -8.20 -22.39 -5.37
C VAL A 655 -8.90 -22.60 -6.70
N THR A 656 -8.86 -21.58 -7.55
CA THR A 656 -9.39 -21.63 -8.91
C THR A 656 -8.24 -21.87 -9.90
N PRO A 657 -8.22 -22.98 -10.66
CA PRO A 657 -7.23 -23.20 -11.71
C PRO A 657 -7.25 -22.08 -12.75
N LEU A 658 -6.08 -21.64 -13.20
CA LEU A 658 -5.96 -20.58 -14.20
C LEU A 658 -6.11 -21.12 -15.63
N PRO A 659 -6.93 -20.47 -16.48
CA PRO A 659 -6.92 -20.75 -17.92
C PRO A 659 -5.63 -20.16 -18.53
N ILE A 660 -4.60 -20.97 -18.66
CA ILE A 660 -3.33 -20.54 -19.27
C ILE A 660 -3.50 -20.37 -20.79
N ALA A 661 -2.92 -19.31 -21.36
CA ALA A 661 -2.88 -19.11 -22.81
C ALA A 661 -2.22 -20.31 -23.50
N LYS A 662 -2.93 -20.98 -24.40
CA LYS A 662 -2.52 -22.27 -25.00
C LYS A 662 -2.09 -22.16 -26.44
#